data_AF-Q2KJE0-F1
#
_entry.id   AF-Q2KJE0-F1
#
_cell.length_a   1.000
_cell.length_b   1.000
_cell.length_c   1.000
_cell.angle_alpha   90.00
_cell.angle_beta   90.00
_cell.angle_gamma   90.00
#
_symmetry.space_group_name_H-M   'P 1'
#
loop_
_entity.id
_entity.type
_entity.pdbx_description
1 polymer ?
#
loop_
_entity_poly.entity_id
_entity_poly.type
_entity_poly.pdbx_seq_one_letter_code
_entity_poly.pdbx_strand_id
1 'polypeptide(L)'
;MTSFQEVPLQTSNFAHVIFQNVAKSYLPNAHLECHYTLTPYIHPHPKDWVGIFKVGWSTARDYYTFLWSPMPEHYVEGSAVNCELAFQGYYLPNDDGEFYQFCYVTHKGEIRGASTPFQFRAASPVEELLTMEDEGNSDMLVVTTKAGLLELKIEKTMKEKEELLKLIAVLEKETTQLREQVGRMERELNHEKERGDQLQAEQKALTKVSQSLKMENEEFKKRYNDVTSKALQLEEDIVSVTHKAIEKETELDSLKDKLKKAQCEREQLECQLKTEKDEKELYKVHLKNTEIENTKLVSEVQTLKNLDGNKENMITHFKEEISRLQFSLAEKENLQRTFLLTTSSKEDTFILKEQLRKAEEQIQATRQEAVFLAKELSDAVNVRDKTMADLHTAHLENEKVKKQLTDALAELKLSAVNKDQEKTDTLEHELRREVEDLKLRLQMAADHYKEKFKECQRLQKQINKLSDQSANSNSVFTKKIGSQQKVNDASINTDPAATASTVDVKPLPSTAETDFDNLTKGQVSEMTKEIADKTEKYNKCKQLLQDEKTKCNKYADELAKMELKWKEQVKIAENIKLELAEVVDNYKLQLAEKEKEISGLTSYWENLSREKEHKRSVENQAERKLEGQNSQSPHQISQCLKTSSEKSGHVPAVSNTQPVLQYGNPYATPETRDGADGAFYPDEIQRPPVRVPSWGLEDNVVCSQPARNLSRPDGLEDPEDSKEDEKVPTAPDPPSQHLRGHGTGFCFDPSFDVQKKCPLCELMFPPNYDQSKFEEHVESHWKVCPMCSEQFPPDYDQQVFERHVQTHFDQNVLNFD
;
A
#
# COMPACT_ATOMS: atom_id res chain seq x y z
N MET A 1 -96.19 -37.35 35.85
CA MET A 1 -96.01 -38.78 35.52
C MET A 1 -96.83 -39.59 36.51
N THR A 2 -97.97 -40.12 36.07
CA THR A 2 -98.76 -41.07 36.88
C THR A 2 -98.13 -42.44 36.75
N SER A 3 -97.62 -42.98 37.86
CA SER A 3 -97.20 -44.38 37.91
C SER A 3 -98.43 -45.25 37.68
N PHE A 4 -98.47 -45.97 36.56
CA PHE A 4 -99.34 -47.12 36.42
C PHE A 4 -98.84 -48.18 37.39
N GLN A 5 -99.41 -48.16 38.59
CA GLN A 5 -99.19 -49.20 39.58
C GLN A 5 -99.78 -50.48 39.01
N GLU A 6 -98.91 -51.38 38.56
CA GLU A 6 -99.30 -52.75 38.22
C GLU A 6 -99.93 -53.36 39.47
N VAL A 7 -101.26 -53.35 39.52
CA VAL A 7 -102.02 -54.14 40.48
C VAL A 7 -101.68 -55.58 40.14
N PRO A 8 -100.97 -56.33 41.00
CA PRO A 8 -100.71 -57.73 40.73
C PRO A 8 -102.10 -58.37 40.67
N LEU A 9 -102.48 -58.89 39.49
CA LEU A 9 -103.77 -59.55 39.32
C LEU A 9 -103.84 -60.67 40.36
N GLN A 10 -104.65 -60.44 41.39
CA GLN A 10 -104.65 -61.24 42.61
C GLN A 10 -105.15 -62.63 42.24
N THR A 11 -104.21 -63.53 41.94
CA THR A 11 -104.47 -64.82 41.27
C THR A 11 -105.56 -65.55 42.03
N SER A 12 -106.73 -65.65 41.42
CA SER A 12 -107.94 -65.98 42.18
C SER A 12 -107.83 -67.39 42.77
N ASN A 13 -107.66 -67.46 44.10
CA ASN A 13 -107.46 -68.70 44.87
C ASN A 13 -108.61 -69.72 44.71
N PHE A 14 -109.69 -69.37 43.99
CA PHE A 14 -110.71 -70.32 43.53
C PHE A 14 -110.15 -71.38 42.57
N ALA A 15 -109.28 -71.01 41.63
CA ALA A 15 -108.79 -71.90 40.57
C ALA A 15 -107.32 -72.26 40.80
N HIS A 16 -107.08 -73.45 41.35
CA HIS A 16 -105.72 -73.97 41.53
C HIS A 16 -105.18 -74.60 40.23
N VAL A 17 -106.07 -74.85 39.26
CA VAL A 17 -105.75 -75.26 37.88
C VAL A 17 -106.51 -74.36 36.91
N ILE A 18 -105.79 -73.81 35.93
CA ILE A 18 -106.31 -72.84 34.96
C ILE A 18 -106.22 -73.44 33.56
N PHE A 19 -107.35 -73.62 32.88
CA PHE A 19 -107.38 -74.10 31.49
C PHE A 19 -107.02 -72.96 30.53
N GLN A 20 -106.09 -73.20 29.61
CA GLN A 20 -105.61 -72.20 28.64
C GLN A 20 -106.33 -72.33 27.30
N ASN A 21 -106.46 -71.21 26.58
CA ASN A 21 -106.91 -71.14 25.18
C ASN A 21 -108.21 -71.93 24.88
N VAL A 22 -109.12 -71.99 25.84
CA VAL A 22 -110.38 -72.71 25.74
C VAL A 22 -111.26 -72.06 24.66
N ALA A 23 -111.47 -72.74 23.55
CA ALA A 23 -112.32 -72.26 22.47
C ALA A 23 -113.80 -72.28 22.89
N LYS A 24 -114.62 -71.37 22.36
CA LYS A 24 -116.08 -71.37 22.57
C LYS A 24 -116.74 -72.65 22.02
N SER A 25 -116.14 -73.25 21.00
CA SER A 25 -116.56 -74.52 20.44
C SER A 25 -115.39 -75.30 19.85
N TYR A 26 -115.51 -76.63 19.88
CA TYR A 26 -114.58 -77.59 19.28
C TYR A 26 -115.33 -78.49 18.29
N LEU A 27 -114.63 -79.03 17.29
CA LEU A 27 -115.25 -79.88 16.27
C LEU A 27 -115.68 -81.25 16.86
N PRO A 28 -116.92 -81.70 16.65
CA PRO A 28 -117.34 -83.06 16.99
C PRO A 28 -116.46 -84.12 16.32
N ASN A 29 -116.19 -85.22 17.00
CA ASN A 29 -115.39 -86.36 16.52
C ASN A 29 -113.92 -86.07 16.15
N ALA A 30 -113.44 -84.82 16.23
CA ALA A 30 -112.03 -84.47 16.07
C ALA A 30 -111.24 -84.69 17.37
N HIS A 31 -109.92 -84.90 17.30
CA HIS A 31 -109.09 -84.92 18.51
C HIS A 31 -109.03 -83.53 19.14
N LEU A 32 -108.99 -83.45 20.47
CA LEU A 32 -108.98 -82.20 21.22
C LEU A 32 -107.79 -82.15 22.17
N GLU A 33 -106.93 -81.15 22.00
CA GLU A 33 -105.85 -80.82 22.93
C GLU A 33 -106.36 -79.87 24.03
N CYS A 34 -106.27 -80.34 25.28
CA CYS A 34 -106.69 -79.62 26.48
C CYS A 34 -105.45 -79.17 27.26
N HIS A 35 -105.06 -77.91 27.11
CA HIS A 35 -103.94 -77.31 27.85
C HIS A 35 -104.40 -76.69 29.17
N TYR A 36 -103.62 -76.89 30.24
CA TYR A 36 -103.90 -76.32 31.55
C TYR A 36 -102.63 -76.05 32.36
N THR A 37 -102.65 -75.01 33.18
CA THR A 37 -101.59 -74.69 34.14
C THR A 37 -101.99 -75.20 35.52
N LEU A 38 -101.19 -76.10 36.07
CA LEU A 38 -101.14 -76.41 37.50
C LEU A 38 -100.46 -75.22 38.19
N THR A 39 -101.20 -74.49 39.03
CA THR A 39 -100.66 -73.31 39.74
C THR A 39 -99.84 -73.75 40.96
N PRO A 40 -98.97 -72.87 41.52
CA PRO A 40 -98.23 -73.14 42.76
C PRO A 40 -99.04 -73.61 43.98
N TYR A 41 -100.37 -73.48 43.94
CA TYR A 41 -101.27 -73.82 45.04
C TYR A 41 -101.78 -75.27 45.00
N ILE A 42 -101.58 -76.01 43.90
CA ILE A 42 -101.92 -77.44 43.82
C ILE A 42 -100.67 -78.31 43.96
N HIS A 43 -100.83 -79.48 44.59
CA HIS A 43 -99.78 -80.49 44.70
C HIS A 43 -100.21 -81.67 43.80
N PRO A 44 -99.63 -81.81 42.59
CA PRO A 44 -100.08 -82.81 41.61
C PRO A 44 -99.83 -84.22 42.13
N HIS A 45 -100.74 -85.14 41.85
CA HIS A 45 -100.65 -86.53 42.27
C HIS A 45 -100.97 -87.49 41.09
N PRO A 46 -100.32 -88.67 40.97
CA PRO A 46 -100.54 -89.65 39.88
C PRO A 46 -101.93 -90.32 39.83
N LYS A 47 -102.93 -89.75 40.50
CA LYS A 47 -104.36 -90.14 40.45
C LYS A 47 -105.28 -88.93 40.36
N ASP A 48 -104.73 -87.76 40.04
CA ASP A 48 -105.50 -86.60 39.61
C ASP A 48 -105.82 -86.77 38.11
N TRP A 49 -106.91 -86.17 37.63
CA TRP A 49 -107.42 -86.38 36.27
C TRP A 49 -108.21 -85.18 35.76
N VAL A 50 -108.28 -85.03 34.44
CA VAL A 50 -109.17 -84.05 33.80
C VAL A 50 -110.34 -84.80 33.18
N GLY A 51 -111.55 -84.41 33.55
CA GLY A 51 -112.78 -84.87 32.93
C GLY A 51 -113.38 -83.81 32.03
N ILE A 52 -114.08 -84.25 30.99
CA ILE A 52 -115.05 -83.44 30.26
C ILE A 52 -116.40 -83.66 30.93
N PHE A 53 -117.00 -82.60 31.46
CA PHE A 53 -118.28 -82.63 32.16
C PHE A 53 -119.32 -81.82 31.39
N LYS A 54 -120.55 -82.34 31.29
CA LYS A 54 -121.70 -81.56 30.81
C LYS A 54 -122.09 -80.55 31.88
N VAL A 55 -122.28 -79.28 31.51
CA VAL A 55 -122.65 -78.19 32.42
C VAL A 55 -123.97 -78.54 33.12
N GLY A 56 -124.02 -78.31 34.43
CA GLY A 56 -125.10 -78.82 35.30
C GLY A 56 -124.71 -80.09 36.10
N TRP A 57 -123.50 -80.61 35.91
CA TRP A 57 -122.90 -81.60 36.81
C TRP A 57 -122.96 -81.15 38.28
N SER A 58 -123.23 -82.10 39.18
CA SER A 58 -123.34 -81.88 40.63
C SER A 58 -122.25 -82.61 41.42
N THR A 59 -121.64 -83.66 40.85
CA THR A 59 -120.58 -84.44 41.48
C THR A 59 -119.43 -84.72 40.51
N ALA A 60 -118.23 -84.99 41.05
CA ALA A 60 -117.07 -85.42 40.27
C ALA A 60 -117.24 -86.82 39.62
N ARG A 61 -118.40 -87.49 39.77
CA ARG A 61 -118.74 -88.74 39.06
C ARG A 61 -119.53 -88.48 37.78
N ASP A 62 -120.02 -87.26 37.56
CA ASP A 62 -120.93 -86.89 36.47
C ASP A 62 -120.13 -86.54 35.18
N TYR A 63 -118.97 -87.17 34.99
CA TYR A 63 -118.10 -86.94 33.83
C TYR A 63 -118.65 -87.69 32.60
N TYR A 64 -118.42 -87.11 31.42
CA TYR A 64 -118.72 -87.76 30.14
C TYR A 64 -117.55 -88.65 29.69
N THR A 65 -116.33 -88.12 29.76
CA THR A 65 -115.07 -88.84 29.52
C THR A 65 -113.95 -88.23 30.37
N PHE A 66 -112.86 -88.95 30.59
CA PHE A 66 -111.71 -88.45 31.36
C PHE A 66 -110.38 -89.02 30.90
N LEU A 67 -109.31 -88.32 31.24
CA LEU A 67 -107.93 -88.79 31.11
C LEU A 67 -107.18 -88.50 32.42
N TRP A 68 -106.32 -89.43 32.85
CA TRP A 68 -105.42 -89.23 33.99
C TRP A 68 -104.47 -88.07 33.70
N SER A 69 -104.31 -87.16 34.65
CA SER A 69 -103.32 -86.09 34.53
C SER A 69 -101.93 -86.72 34.52
N PRO A 70 -101.07 -86.45 33.52
CA PRO A 70 -99.68 -86.82 33.62
C PRO A 70 -99.09 -86.19 34.88
N MET A 71 -98.33 -86.98 35.64
CA MET A 71 -97.51 -86.44 36.73
C MET A 71 -96.33 -85.71 36.08
N PRO A 72 -96.10 -84.41 36.32
CA PRO A 72 -95.06 -83.69 35.61
C PRO A 72 -93.67 -84.21 35.95
N GLU A 73 -92.91 -84.57 34.92
CA GLU A 73 -91.49 -84.91 35.06
C GLU A 73 -90.75 -83.70 35.64
N HIS A 74 -90.01 -83.92 36.73
CA HIS A 74 -89.33 -82.87 37.50
C HIS A 74 -90.23 -81.77 38.09
N TYR A 75 -91.47 -82.10 38.53
CA TYR A 75 -92.27 -81.19 39.35
C TYR A 75 -91.49 -80.65 40.56
N VAL A 76 -91.57 -79.33 40.78
CA VAL A 76 -90.99 -78.62 41.93
C VAL A 76 -92.13 -78.01 42.73
N GLU A 77 -92.16 -78.28 44.04
CA GLU A 77 -93.22 -77.82 44.93
C GLU A 77 -93.31 -76.28 44.93
N GLY A 78 -94.48 -75.75 44.55
CA GLY A 78 -94.70 -74.30 44.41
C GLY A 78 -94.30 -73.68 43.06
N SER A 79 -93.94 -74.47 42.04
CA SER A 79 -93.81 -73.96 40.66
C SER A 79 -95.13 -74.00 39.89
N ALA A 80 -95.27 -73.15 38.87
CA ALA A 80 -96.37 -73.23 37.91
C ALA A 80 -95.95 -74.15 36.76
N VAL A 81 -96.77 -75.17 36.44
CA VAL A 81 -96.45 -76.16 35.40
C VAL A 81 -97.58 -76.25 34.39
N ASN A 82 -97.24 -76.14 33.11
CA ASN A 82 -98.18 -76.36 32.02
C ASN A 82 -98.25 -77.87 31.70
N CYS A 83 -99.46 -78.36 31.54
CA CYS A 83 -99.77 -79.76 31.23
C CYS A 83 -100.82 -79.80 30.10
N GLU A 84 -100.88 -80.94 29.43
CA GLU A 84 -101.66 -81.13 28.22
C GLU A 84 -102.28 -82.53 28.20
N LEU A 85 -103.50 -82.63 27.65
CA LEU A 85 -104.20 -83.90 27.46
C LEU A 85 -104.90 -83.91 26.09
N ALA A 86 -104.51 -84.85 25.24
CA ALA A 86 -105.13 -85.10 23.95
C ALA A 86 -106.34 -86.06 24.09
N PHE A 87 -107.54 -85.50 24.22
CA PHE A 87 -108.77 -86.27 24.20
C PHE A 87 -109.04 -86.82 22.79
N GLN A 88 -109.25 -88.13 22.70
CA GLN A 88 -109.50 -88.82 21.44
C GLN A 88 -110.91 -88.54 20.94
N GLY A 89 -111.05 -88.14 19.67
CA GLY A 89 -112.32 -87.62 19.14
C GLY A 89 -113.53 -88.56 19.26
N TYR A 90 -113.30 -89.87 19.20
CA TYR A 90 -114.35 -90.89 19.34
C TYR A 90 -114.84 -91.09 20.80
N TYR A 91 -114.23 -90.42 21.78
CA TYR A 91 -114.71 -90.32 23.16
C TYR A 91 -115.33 -88.95 23.49
N LEU A 92 -115.44 -88.04 22.53
CA LEU A 92 -116.03 -86.73 22.74
C LEU A 92 -117.55 -86.76 22.56
N PRO A 93 -118.28 -85.76 23.09
CA PRO A 93 -119.67 -85.52 22.73
C PRO A 93 -119.87 -85.27 21.23
N ASN A 94 -121.08 -85.58 20.77
CA ASN A 94 -121.58 -85.13 19.47
C ASN A 94 -122.11 -83.69 19.59
N ASP A 95 -122.52 -83.11 18.46
CA ASP A 95 -123.27 -81.85 18.44
C ASP A 95 -124.72 -82.11 18.91
N ASP A 96 -124.91 -82.12 20.23
CA ASP A 96 -126.21 -82.21 20.90
C ASP A 96 -126.75 -80.84 21.35
N GLY A 97 -126.03 -79.75 21.03
CA GLY A 97 -126.35 -78.38 21.43
C GLY A 97 -126.08 -78.07 22.90
N GLU A 98 -125.45 -78.96 23.66
CA GLU A 98 -125.20 -78.77 25.09
C GLU A 98 -123.86 -78.09 25.37
N PHE A 99 -123.70 -77.60 26.59
CA PHE A 99 -122.43 -77.02 27.05
C PHE A 99 -121.63 -78.03 27.86
N TYR A 100 -120.33 -78.06 27.60
CA TYR A 100 -119.33 -78.89 28.25
C TYR A 100 -118.20 -78.03 28.81
N GLN A 101 -117.48 -78.56 29.79
CA GLN A 101 -116.30 -77.92 30.37
C GLN A 101 -115.27 -78.96 30.82
N PHE A 102 -113.99 -78.64 30.74
CA PHE A 102 -112.94 -79.40 31.41
C PHE A 102 -113.01 -79.11 32.91
N CYS A 103 -112.89 -80.14 33.74
CA CYS A 103 -112.71 -79.98 35.18
C CYS A 103 -111.51 -80.82 35.65
N TYR A 104 -110.61 -80.20 36.41
CA TYR A 104 -109.49 -80.88 37.04
C TYR A 104 -109.93 -81.44 38.39
N VAL A 105 -109.83 -82.77 38.54
CA VAL A 105 -110.26 -83.54 39.69
C VAL A 105 -109.04 -84.14 40.39
N THR A 106 -108.91 -83.90 41.68
CA THR A 106 -107.84 -84.51 42.49
C THR A 106 -108.15 -85.96 42.86
N HIS A 107 -107.14 -86.70 43.30
CA HIS A 107 -107.24 -88.06 43.86
C HIS A 107 -108.16 -88.18 45.09
N LYS A 108 -108.55 -87.05 45.70
CA LYS A 108 -109.56 -86.97 46.78
C LYS A 108 -111.00 -86.86 46.27
N GLY A 109 -111.19 -86.66 44.96
CA GLY A 109 -112.47 -86.36 44.32
C GLY A 109 -112.85 -84.89 44.33
N GLU A 110 -111.95 -83.99 44.74
CA GLU A 110 -112.20 -82.55 44.79
C GLU A 110 -111.91 -81.89 43.43
N ILE A 111 -112.83 -81.08 42.92
CA ILE A 111 -112.61 -80.23 41.75
C ILE A 111 -111.74 -79.03 42.15
N ARG A 112 -110.63 -78.79 41.45
CA ARG A 112 -109.67 -77.70 41.75
C ARG A 112 -109.45 -76.71 40.60
N GLY A 113 -110.07 -76.94 39.46
CA GLY A 113 -110.14 -76.00 38.34
C GLY A 113 -111.23 -76.42 37.36
N ALA A 114 -111.83 -75.45 36.67
CA ALA A 114 -112.81 -75.66 35.63
C ALA A 114 -112.56 -74.70 34.47
N SER A 115 -112.80 -75.13 33.24
CA SER A 115 -112.75 -74.26 32.06
C SER A 115 -113.98 -73.35 32.00
N THR A 116 -113.90 -72.31 31.17
CA THR A 116 -115.13 -71.71 30.62
C THR A 116 -115.93 -72.77 29.85
N PRO A 117 -117.27 -72.74 29.88
CA PRO A 117 -118.10 -73.61 29.04
C PRO A 117 -117.84 -73.43 27.54
N PHE A 118 -117.91 -74.53 26.81
CA PHE A 118 -117.77 -74.63 25.37
C PHE A 118 -118.76 -75.66 24.80
N GLN A 119 -118.90 -75.74 23.47
CA GLN A 119 -119.77 -76.73 22.81
C GLN A 119 -119.00 -77.60 21.83
N PHE A 120 -119.48 -78.82 21.57
CA PHE A 120 -119.00 -79.62 20.45
C PHE A 120 -119.82 -79.30 19.21
N ARG A 121 -119.40 -78.30 18.43
CA ARG A 121 -120.08 -77.84 17.22
C ARG A 121 -119.11 -77.27 16.19
N ALA A 122 -119.52 -77.29 14.93
CA ALA A 122 -118.81 -76.54 13.89
C ALA A 122 -118.96 -75.01 14.11
N ALA A 123 -117.93 -74.25 13.75
CA ALA A 123 -117.98 -72.79 13.80
C ALA A 123 -119.06 -72.25 12.85
N SER A 124 -119.85 -71.27 13.31
CA SER A 124 -120.92 -70.69 12.50
C SER A 124 -120.40 -69.50 11.68
N PRO A 125 -120.78 -69.33 10.39
CA PRO A 125 -120.39 -68.16 9.60
C PRO A 125 -120.78 -66.81 10.21
N VAL A 126 -121.76 -66.78 11.12
CA VAL A 126 -122.16 -65.56 11.84
C VAL A 126 -121.09 -65.11 12.85
N GLU A 127 -120.28 -66.03 13.39
CA GLU A 127 -119.19 -65.70 14.35
C GLU A 127 -117.96 -65.07 13.67
N GLU A 128 -117.90 -65.07 12.33
CA GLU A 128 -116.86 -64.39 11.56
C GLU A 128 -117.20 -62.90 11.28
N LEU A 129 -118.46 -62.50 11.51
CA LEU A 129 -118.92 -61.13 11.30
C LEU A 129 -118.60 -60.24 12.52
N LEU A 130 -118.05 -59.06 12.25
CA LEU A 130 -117.70 -58.06 13.25
C LEU A 130 -118.38 -56.72 12.91
N THR A 131 -119.13 -56.18 13.86
CA THR A 131 -119.69 -54.83 13.80
C THR A 131 -118.63 -53.80 14.19
N MET A 132 -118.41 -52.81 13.34
CA MET A 132 -117.65 -51.59 13.66
C MET A 132 -118.55 -50.36 13.55
N GLU A 133 -118.30 -49.36 14.38
CA GLU A 133 -118.84 -48.01 14.20
C GLU A 133 -118.10 -47.33 13.03
N ASP A 134 -118.81 -46.56 12.21
CA ASP A 134 -118.23 -45.76 11.14
C ASP A 134 -117.42 -44.56 11.69
N GLU A 135 -116.14 -44.45 11.31
CA GLU A 135 -115.30 -43.29 11.64
C GLU A 135 -115.87 -41.97 11.07
N GLY A 136 -116.76 -42.04 10.06
CA GLY A 136 -117.52 -40.94 9.48
C GLY A 136 -118.54 -40.25 10.40
N ASN A 137 -118.51 -40.53 11.71
CA ASN A 137 -119.34 -39.88 12.73
C ASN A 137 -120.86 -40.08 12.51
N SER A 138 -121.22 -41.17 11.81
CA SER A 138 -122.59 -41.56 11.51
C SER A 138 -123.04 -42.72 12.43
N ASP A 139 -124.34 -42.78 12.73
CA ASP A 139 -124.94 -43.80 13.62
C ASP A 139 -125.12 -45.16 12.89
N MET A 140 -124.09 -45.55 12.12
CA MET A 140 -124.09 -46.67 11.18
C MET A 140 -123.05 -47.71 11.59
N LEU A 141 -123.54 -48.90 11.97
CA LEU A 141 -122.69 -50.05 12.24
C LEU A 141 -122.38 -50.80 10.95
N VAL A 142 -121.11 -50.76 10.53
CA VAL A 142 -120.59 -51.51 9.38
C VAL A 142 -120.32 -52.95 9.81
N VAL A 143 -121.09 -53.90 9.27
CA VAL A 143 -120.85 -55.34 9.45
C VAL A 143 -119.76 -55.76 8.47
N THR A 144 -118.57 -56.06 8.98
CA THR A 144 -117.42 -56.53 8.20
C THR A 144 -117.15 -58.01 8.49
N THR A 145 -116.44 -58.71 7.60
CA THR A 145 -115.82 -59.99 7.97
C THR A 145 -114.54 -59.71 8.75
N LYS A 146 -114.22 -60.61 9.70
CA LYS A 146 -112.93 -60.60 10.40
C LYS A 146 -111.73 -60.61 9.44
N ALA A 147 -111.86 -61.24 8.26
CA ALA A 147 -110.88 -61.19 7.19
C ALA A 147 -110.63 -59.75 6.69
N GLY A 148 -111.67 -59.03 6.25
CA GLY A 148 -111.52 -57.66 5.72
C GLY A 148 -110.95 -56.66 6.74
N LEU A 149 -111.29 -56.81 8.03
CA LEU A 149 -110.68 -56.01 9.10
C LEU A 149 -109.19 -56.31 9.30
N LEU A 150 -108.77 -57.56 9.11
CA LEU A 150 -107.36 -57.93 9.16
C LEU A 150 -106.62 -57.44 7.91
N GLU A 151 -107.23 -57.50 6.72
CA GLU A 151 -106.68 -56.96 5.47
C GLU A 151 -106.40 -55.45 5.58
N LEU A 152 -107.38 -54.65 6.02
CA LEU A 152 -107.20 -53.20 6.24
C LEU A 152 -106.09 -52.89 7.27
N LYS A 153 -105.94 -53.73 8.31
CA LYS A 153 -104.87 -53.59 9.32
C LYS A 153 -103.51 -53.98 8.76
N ILE A 154 -103.45 -54.99 7.90
CA ILE A 154 -102.23 -55.40 7.17
C ILE A 154 -101.81 -54.29 6.21
N GLU A 155 -102.74 -53.72 5.42
CA GLU A 155 -102.42 -52.63 4.49
C GLU A 155 -101.95 -51.37 5.22
N LYS A 156 -102.61 -50.97 6.32
CA LYS A 156 -102.16 -49.86 7.17
C LYS A 156 -100.74 -50.09 7.71
N THR A 157 -100.48 -51.26 8.29
CA THR A 157 -99.14 -51.57 8.85
C THR A 157 -98.08 -51.77 7.77
N MET A 158 -98.44 -52.21 6.56
CA MET A 158 -97.55 -52.22 5.39
C MET A 158 -97.19 -50.80 4.95
N LYS A 159 -98.15 -49.87 4.91
CA LYS A 159 -97.90 -48.45 4.59
C LYS A 159 -97.04 -47.76 5.64
N GLU A 160 -97.33 -47.98 6.92
CA GLU A 160 -96.50 -47.50 8.04
C GLU A 160 -95.06 -48.06 7.95
N LYS A 161 -94.91 -49.34 7.62
CA LYS A 161 -93.60 -49.97 7.34
C LYS A 161 -92.89 -49.33 6.13
N GLU A 162 -93.60 -48.99 5.06
CA GLU A 162 -93.01 -48.36 3.87
C GLU A 162 -92.47 -46.96 4.20
N GLU A 163 -93.23 -46.13 4.92
CA GLU A 163 -92.77 -44.81 5.37
C GLU A 163 -91.60 -44.90 6.37
N LEU A 164 -91.61 -45.88 7.26
CA LEU A 164 -90.46 -46.15 8.16
C LEU A 164 -89.22 -46.58 7.37
N LEU A 165 -89.34 -47.38 6.32
CA LEU A 165 -88.23 -47.76 5.45
C LEU A 165 -87.68 -46.55 4.65
N LYS A 166 -88.56 -45.65 4.16
CA LYS A 166 -88.14 -44.38 3.54
C LYS A 166 -87.36 -43.51 4.53
N LEU A 167 -87.86 -43.38 5.76
CA LEU A 167 -87.20 -42.62 6.82
C LEU A 167 -85.82 -43.21 7.20
N ILE A 168 -85.73 -44.54 7.34
CA ILE A 168 -84.46 -45.24 7.59
C ILE A 168 -83.46 -44.95 6.45
N ALA A 169 -83.86 -45.10 5.19
CA ALA A 169 -82.97 -44.84 4.05
C ALA A 169 -82.48 -43.38 3.97
N VAL A 170 -83.29 -42.40 4.39
CA VAL A 170 -82.88 -41.00 4.52
C VAL A 170 -81.87 -40.82 5.66
N LEU A 171 -82.16 -41.37 6.85
CA LEU A 171 -81.28 -41.27 8.01
C LEU A 171 -79.95 -42.00 7.81
N GLU A 172 -79.94 -43.16 7.14
CA GLU A 172 -78.71 -43.88 6.78
C GLU A 172 -77.83 -43.04 5.86
N LYS A 173 -78.43 -42.40 4.84
CA LYS A 173 -77.74 -41.49 3.92
C LYS A 173 -77.20 -40.23 4.62
N GLU A 174 -77.97 -39.65 5.53
CA GLU A 174 -77.50 -38.52 6.35
C GLU A 174 -76.33 -38.96 7.24
N THR A 175 -76.43 -40.13 7.88
CA THR A 175 -75.38 -40.65 8.76
C THR A 175 -74.11 -41.05 7.99
N THR A 176 -74.19 -41.50 6.73
CA THR A 176 -72.97 -41.67 5.90
C THR A 176 -72.37 -40.33 5.49
N GLN A 177 -73.18 -39.36 5.04
CA GLN A 177 -72.71 -38.01 4.69
C GLN A 177 -72.02 -37.30 5.88
N LEU A 178 -72.59 -37.40 7.09
CA LEU A 178 -72.00 -36.86 8.31
C LEU A 178 -70.69 -37.58 8.68
N ARG A 179 -70.61 -38.91 8.56
CA ARG A 179 -69.37 -39.67 8.79
C ARG A 179 -68.27 -39.28 7.80
N GLU A 180 -68.60 -39.08 6.53
CA GLU A 180 -67.65 -38.56 5.55
C GLU A 180 -67.21 -37.13 5.86
N GLN A 181 -68.11 -36.27 6.36
CA GLN A 181 -67.79 -34.89 6.74
C GLN A 181 -66.86 -34.84 7.96
N VAL A 182 -67.13 -35.63 9.00
CA VAL A 182 -66.23 -35.81 10.14
C VAL A 182 -64.86 -36.28 9.66
N GLY A 183 -64.81 -37.35 8.85
CA GLY A 183 -63.57 -37.87 8.30
C GLY A 183 -62.82 -36.90 7.36
N ARG A 184 -63.49 -35.89 6.77
CA ARG A 184 -62.84 -34.76 6.07
C ARG A 184 -62.22 -33.78 7.06
N MET A 185 -63.00 -33.29 8.02
CA MET A 185 -62.55 -32.35 9.04
C MET A 185 -61.42 -32.91 9.92
N GLU A 186 -61.41 -34.22 10.21
CA GLU A 186 -60.32 -34.88 10.94
C GLU A 186 -59.00 -34.87 10.15
N ARG A 187 -59.04 -35.09 8.83
CA ARG A 187 -57.87 -35.01 7.95
C ARG A 187 -57.37 -33.57 7.81
N GLU A 188 -58.28 -32.62 7.65
CA GLU A 188 -57.96 -31.18 7.61
C GLU A 188 -57.33 -30.72 8.94
N LEU A 189 -57.90 -31.11 10.08
CA LEU A 189 -57.38 -30.81 11.41
C LEU A 189 -56.01 -31.45 11.68
N ASN A 190 -55.75 -32.67 11.18
CA ASN A 190 -54.44 -33.30 11.34
C ASN A 190 -53.38 -32.67 10.43
N HIS A 191 -53.73 -32.33 9.18
CA HIS A 191 -52.85 -31.57 8.30
C HIS A 191 -52.50 -30.18 8.87
N GLU A 192 -53.46 -29.50 9.49
CA GLU A 192 -53.22 -28.22 10.15
C GLU A 192 -52.32 -28.35 11.40
N LYS A 193 -52.39 -29.45 12.15
CA LYS A 193 -51.44 -29.76 13.24
C LYS A 193 -50.04 -30.00 12.70
N GLU A 194 -49.89 -30.83 11.67
CA GLU A 194 -48.60 -31.09 11.00
C GLU A 194 -47.97 -29.78 10.51
N ARG A 195 -48.78 -28.89 9.90
CA ARG A 195 -48.36 -27.55 9.49
C ARG A 195 -47.95 -26.68 10.68
N GLY A 196 -48.68 -26.74 11.80
CA GLY A 196 -48.35 -26.05 13.05
C GLY A 196 -47.03 -26.51 13.67
N ASP A 197 -46.80 -27.82 13.74
CA ASP A 197 -45.56 -28.41 14.25
C ASP A 197 -44.36 -28.08 13.34
N GLN A 198 -44.55 -28.13 12.02
CA GLN A 198 -43.54 -27.72 11.03
C GLN A 198 -43.17 -26.23 11.18
N LEU A 199 -44.16 -25.34 11.30
CA LEU A 199 -43.92 -23.90 11.54
C LEU A 199 -43.25 -23.65 12.90
N GLN A 200 -43.58 -24.44 13.93
CA GLN A 200 -42.92 -24.34 15.23
C GLN A 200 -41.46 -24.84 15.17
N ALA A 201 -41.17 -25.87 14.38
CA ALA A 201 -39.81 -26.34 14.13
C ALA A 201 -38.98 -25.29 13.37
N GLU A 202 -39.56 -24.67 12.33
CA GLU A 202 -38.96 -23.58 11.57
C GLU A 202 -38.70 -22.35 12.44
N GLN A 203 -39.67 -21.92 13.26
CA GLN A 203 -39.51 -20.82 14.21
C GLN A 203 -38.37 -21.09 15.21
N LYS A 204 -38.25 -22.33 15.73
CA LYS A 204 -37.15 -22.75 16.60
C LYS A 204 -35.80 -22.73 15.88
N ALA A 205 -35.75 -23.13 14.61
CA ALA A 205 -34.53 -23.08 13.80
C ALA A 205 -34.10 -21.62 13.53
N LEU A 206 -35.02 -20.77 13.05
CA LEU A 206 -34.79 -19.36 12.80
C LEU A 206 -34.34 -18.61 14.07
N THR A 207 -34.92 -18.95 15.23
CA THR A 207 -34.50 -18.39 16.53
C THR A 207 -33.05 -18.75 16.86
N LYS A 208 -32.61 -20.00 16.64
CA LYS A 208 -31.22 -20.41 16.83
C LYS A 208 -30.27 -19.68 15.87
N VAL A 209 -30.63 -19.54 14.60
CA VAL A 209 -29.83 -18.80 13.61
C VAL A 209 -29.71 -17.32 14.00
N SER A 210 -30.80 -16.69 14.43
CA SER A 210 -30.80 -15.31 14.92
C SER A 210 -29.93 -15.11 16.17
N GLN A 211 -29.95 -16.07 17.10
CA GLN A 211 -29.05 -16.07 18.27
C GLN A 211 -27.58 -16.24 17.86
N SER A 212 -27.27 -17.13 16.93
CA SER A 212 -25.91 -17.33 16.41
C SER A 212 -25.37 -16.06 15.74
N LEU A 213 -26.16 -15.45 14.84
CA LEU A 213 -25.80 -14.21 14.15
C LEU A 213 -25.62 -13.03 15.13
N LYS A 214 -26.39 -13.00 16.23
CA LYS A 214 -26.20 -11.99 17.28
C LYS A 214 -24.86 -12.17 18.01
N MET A 215 -24.46 -13.39 18.33
CA MET A 215 -23.17 -13.67 18.97
C MET A 215 -22.01 -13.30 18.03
N GLU A 216 -22.10 -13.68 16.75
CA GLU A 216 -21.12 -13.34 15.72
C GLU A 216 -20.96 -11.83 15.53
N ASN A 217 -22.07 -11.07 15.57
CA ASN A 217 -22.03 -9.61 15.45
C ASN A 217 -21.36 -8.93 16.67
N GLU A 218 -21.64 -9.38 17.90
CA GLU A 218 -20.94 -8.85 19.09
C GLU A 218 -19.45 -9.25 19.10
N GLU A 219 -19.08 -10.42 18.58
CA GLU A 219 -17.67 -10.77 18.34
C GLU A 219 -17.01 -9.88 17.28
N PHE A 220 -17.66 -9.66 16.14
CA PHE A 220 -17.14 -8.80 15.08
C PHE A 220 -16.94 -7.36 15.58
N LYS A 221 -17.93 -6.83 16.30
CA LYS A 221 -17.89 -5.51 16.96
C LYS A 221 -16.79 -5.42 18.00
N LYS A 222 -16.51 -6.48 18.77
CA LYS A 222 -15.35 -6.53 19.66
C LYS A 222 -14.05 -6.45 18.86
N ARG A 223 -13.86 -7.30 17.85
CA ARG A 223 -12.65 -7.32 17.00
C ARG A 223 -12.44 -5.96 16.30
N TYR A 224 -13.52 -5.30 15.87
CA TYR A 224 -13.49 -3.95 15.32
C TYR A 224 -12.97 -2.94 16.35
N ASN A 225 -13.52 -2.93 17.57
CA ASN A 225 -13.05 -2.03 18.64
C ASN A 225 -11.58 -2.30 19.03
N ASP A 226 -11.16 -3.57 19.09
CA ASP A 226 -9.78 -3.97 19.38
C ASP A 226 -8.82 -3.44 18.29
N VAL A 227 -9.19 -3.55 17.01
CA VAL A 227 -8.42 -3.02 15.87
C VAL A 227 -8.41 -1.49 15.84
N THR A 228 -9.54 -0.81 16.07
CA THR A 228 -9.61 0.65 16.15
C THR A 228 -8.77 1.21 17.29
N SER A 229 -8.79 0.55 18.45
CA SER A 229 -7.94 0.94 19.59
C SER A 229 -6.45 0.80 19.27
N LYS A 230 -6.08 -0.27 18.55
CA LYS A 230 -4.69 -0.46 18.08
C LYS A 230 -4.28 0.56 17.00
N ALA A 231 -5.20 0.97 16.12
CA ALA A 231 -4.93 2.01 15.13
C ALA A 231 -4.63 3.35 15.82
N LEU A 232 -5.48 3.76 16.78
CA LEU A 232 -5.28 4.98 17.58
C LEU A 232 -3.96 4.95 18.37
N GLN A 233 -3.57 3.81 18.94
CA GLN A 233 -2.28 3.68 19.61
C GLN A 233 -1.11 3.86 18.63
N LEU A 234 -1.19 3.28 17.43
CA LEU A 234 -0.14 3.44 16.42
C LEU A 234 -0.07 4.88 15.88
N GLU A 235 -1.20 5.58 15.79
CA GLU A 235 -1.23 7.01 15.46
C GLU A 235 -0.55 7.86 16.55
N GLU A 236 -0.83 7.58 17.84
CA GLU A 236 -0.14 8.22 18.98
C GLU A 236 1.36 7.91 18.98
N ASP A 237 1.75 6.65 18.75
CA ASP A 237 3.15 6.22 18.70
C ASP A 237 3.90 6.90 17.55
N ILE A 238 3.28 7.03 16.37
CA ILE A 238 3.85 7.73 15.21
C ILE A 238 4.04 9.23 15.51
N VAL A 239 3.06 9.90 16.13
CA VAL A 239 3.20 11.30 16.57
C VAL A 239 4.30 11.45 17.62
N SER A 240 4.40 10.51 18.57
CA SER A 240 5.42 10.46 19.62
C SER A 240 6.83 10.26 19.06
N VAL A 241 6.99 9.42 18.02
CA VAL A 241 8.29 9.16 17.36
C VAL A 241 8.68 10.31 16.43
N THR A 242 7.75 10.85 15.65
CA THR A 242 8.03 11.99 14.74
C THR A 242 8.36 13.26 15.52
N HIS A 243 7.70 13.53 16.65
CA HIS A 243 8.07 14.63 17.54
C HIS A 243 9.51 14.51 18.05
N LYS A 244 9.91 13.33 18.55
CA LYS A 244 11.29 13.04 19.00
C LYS A 244 12.32 13.10 17.88
N ALA A 245 11.95 12.74 16.66
CA ALA A 245 12.82 12.88 15.49
C ALA A 245 13.12 14.37 15.21
N ILE A 246 12.10 15.23 15.25
CA ILE A 246 12.24 16.69 15.08
C ILE A 246 13.07 17.30 16.24
N GLU A 247 12.86 16.86 17.49
CA GLU A 247 13.71 17.28 18.61
C GLU A 247 15.19 16.95 18.34
N LYS A 248 15.49 15.73 17.88
CA LYS A 248 16.87 15.30 17.59
C LYS A 248 17.48 15.97 16.36
N GLU A 249 16.67 16.29 15.35
CA GLU A 249 17.10 17.08 14.19
C GLU A 249 17.49 18.51 14.62
N THR A 250 16.67 19.18 15.43
CA THR A 250 16.98 20.53 15.93
C THR A 250 18.16 20.57 16.91
N GLU A 251 18.33 19.55 17.76
CA GLU A 251 19.55 19.37 18.57
C GLU A 251 20.80 19.27 17.68
N LEU A 252 20.74 18.41 16.66
CA LEU A 252 21.81 18.10 15.73
C LEU A 252 22.19 19.31 14.87
N ASP A 253 21.23 20.11 14.42
CA ASP A 253 21.51 21.38 13.72
C ASP A 253 22.14 22.42 14.66
N SER A 254 21.70 22.51 15.92
CA SER A 254 22.38 23.35 16.91
C SER A 254 23.83 22.91 17.14
N LEU A 255 24.14 21.61 16.98
CA LEU A 255 25.50 21.07 17.08
C LEU A 255 26.31 21.34 15.80
N LYS A 256 25.70 21.23 14.60
CA LYS A 256 26.33 21.66 13.33
C LYS A 256 26.77 23.12 13.41
N ASP A 257 25.92 24.02 13.92
CA ASP A 257 26.24 25.45 13.96
C ASP A 257 27.28 25.80 15.04
N LYS A 258 27.27 25.10 16.17
CA LYS A 258 28.36 25.16 17.16
C LYS A 258 29.69 24.67 16.56
N LEU A 259 29.66 23.60 15.76
CA LEU A 259 30.82 23.05 15.07
C LEU A 259 31.36 24.02 14.02
N LYS A 260 30.51 24.58 13.16
CA LYS A 260 30.89 25.64 12.19
C LYS A 260 31.53 26.83 12.90
N LYS A 261 30.93 27.31 14.00
CA LYS A 261 31.49 28.43 14.78
C LYS A 261 32.88 28.10 15.33
N ALA A 262 33.06 26.93 15.94
CA ALA A 262 34.35 26.47 16.44
C ALA A 262 35.39 26.27 15.32
N GLN A 263 34.95 25.88 14.12
CA GLN A 263 35.79 25.79 12.94
C GLN A 263 36.28 27.18 12.49
N CYS A 264 35.39 28.17 12.39
CA CYS A 264 35.78 29.55 12.04
C CYS A 264 36.70 30.16 13.11
N GLU A 265 36.49 29.86 14.39
CA GLU A 265 37.36 30.28 15.50
C GLU A 265 38.75 29.63 15.41
N ARG A 266 38.83 28.32 15.07
CA ARG A 266 40.11 27.65 14.75
C ARG A 266 40.81 28.33 13.58
N GLU A 267 40.11 28.61 12.49
CA GLU A 267 40.67 29.22 11.28
C GLU A 267 41.16 30.66 11.53
N GLN A 268 40.46 31.42 12.36
CA GLN A 268 40.88 32.73 12.83
C GLN A 268 42.17 32.65 13.69
N LEU A 269 42.22 31.73 14.66
CA LEU A 269 43.39 31.52 15.51
C LEU A 269 44.59 30.97 14.73
N GLU A 270 44.35 30.16 13.70
CA GLU A 270 45.37 29.63 12.79
C GLU A 270 45.95 30.73 11.88
N CYS A 271 45.10 31.64 11.40
CA CYS A 271 45.52 32.85 10.68
C CYS A 271 46.37 33.78 11.58
N GLN A 272 45.93 34.04 12.82
CA GLN A 272 46.71 34.82 13.79
C GLN A 272 48.04 34.15 14.14
N LEU A 273 48.05 32.83 14.34
CA LEU A 273 49.28 32.06 14.57
C LEU A 273 50.22 32.08 13.36
N LYS A 274 49.70 32.30 12.14
CA LYS A 274 50.51 32.48 10.94
C LYS A 274 51.11 33.89 10.86
N THR A 275 50.34 34.95 11.14
CA THR A 275 50.90 36.33 11.18
C THR A 275 51.97 36.47 12.26
N GLU A 276 51.72 35.96 13.47
CA GLU A 276 52.69 35.95 14.58
C GLU A 276 53.99 35.18 14.25
N LYS A 277 53.91 34.09 13.47
CA LYS A 277 55.09 33.36 12.99
C LYS A 277 55.90 34.18 11.98
N ASP A 278 55.22 34.87 11.07
CA ASP A 278 55.88 35.65 10.01
C ASP A 278 56.49 36.93 10.57
N GLU A 279 55.81 37.61 11.50
CA GLU A 279 56.37 38.73 12.28
C GLU A 279 57.59 38.27 13.09
N LYS A 280 57.52 37.13 13.77
CA LYS A 280 58.66 36.57 14.52
C LYS A 280 59.88 36.30 13.63
N GLU A 281 59.69 35.75 12.43
CA GLU A 281 60.80 35.56 11.49
C GLU A 281 61.31 36.89 10.92
N LEU A 282 60.44 37.90 10.73
CA LEU A 282 60.84 39.26 10.37
C LEU A 282 61.70 39.91 11.46
N TYR A 283 61.27 39.88 12.74
CA TYR A 283 62.07 40.39 13.87
C TYR A 283 63.42 39.67 14.00
N LYS A 284 63.46 38.37 13.74
CA LYS A 284 64.68 37.53 13.72
C LYS A 284 65.63 37.90 12.56
N VAL A 285 65.10 38.32 11.40
CA VAL A 285 65.91 38.89 10.30
C VAL A 285 66.44 40.27 10.67
N HIS A 286 65.62 41.14 11.28
CA HIS A 286 66.06 42.44 11.78
C HIS A 286 67.19 42.30 12.82
N LEU A 287 67.03 41.42 13.81
CA LEU A 287 68.06 41.16 14.82
C LEU A 287 69.39 40.75 14.19
N LYS A 288 69.37 39.80 13.25
CA LYS A 288 70.57 39.37 12.51
C LYS A 288 71.21 40.50 11.70
N ASN A 289 70.40 41.38 11.09
CA ASN A 289 70.93 42.53 10.36
C ASN A 289 71.62 43.51 11.32
N THR A 290 71.06 43.76 12.50
CA THR A 290 71.68 44.58 13.56
C THR A 290 72.93 43.91 14.16
N GLU A 291 72.98 42.58 14.31
CA GLU A 291 74.19 41.84 14.70
C GLU A 291 75.31 41.98 13.65
N ILE A 292 74.96 41.88 12.36
CA ILE A 292 75.89 42.07 11.23
C ILE A 292 76.37 43.53 11.12
N GLU A 293 75.50 44.51 11.42
CA GLU A 293 75.87 45.92 11.46
C GLU A 293 76.79 46.23 12.65
N ASN A 294 76.45 45.74 13.85
CA ASN A 294 77.26 45.93 15.05
C ASN A 294 78.65 45.28 14.91
N THR A 295 78.74 44.07 14.35
CA THR A 295 80.04 43.43 14.07
C THR A 295 80.87 44.19 13.02
N LYS A 296 80.25 44.80 12.00
CA LYS A 296 80.94 45.72 11.08
C LYS A 296 81.45 46.97 11.81
N LEU A 297 80.60 47.64 12.60
CA LEU A 297 80.96 48.84 13.36
C LEU A 297 82.09 48.57 14.36
N VAL A 298 82.07 47.42 15.05
CA VAL A 298 83.18 46.97 15.92
C VAL A 298 84.47 46.77 15.11
N SER A 299 84.39 46.21 13.90
CA SER A 299 85.58 46.06 13.03
C SER A 299 86.11 47.42 12.55
N GLU A 300 85.23 48.39 12.25
CA GLU A 300 85.59 49.74 11.82
C GLU A 300 86.19 50.56 12.98
N VAL A 301 85.60 50.51 14.17
CA VAL A 301 86.17 51.09 15.39
C VAL A 301 87.55 50.50 15.69
N GLN A 302 87.76 49.19 15.45
CA GLN A 302 89.08 48.57 15.62
C GLN A 302 90.10 49.02 14.55
N THR A 303 89.71 49.19 13.28
CA THR A 303 90.63 49.72 12.26
C THR A 303 90.96 51.20 12.48
N LEU A 304 89.97 52.01 12.88
CA LEU A 304 90.18 53.41 13.28
C LEU A 304 91.11 53.51 14.50
N LYS A 305 90.92 52.68 15.52
CA LYS A 305 91.80 52.61 16.72
C LYS A 305 93.23 52.20 16.37
N ASN A 306 93.41 51.26 15.43
CA ASN A 306 94.74 50.88 14.93
C ASN A 306 95.40 52.03 14.16
N LEU A 307 94.63 52.74 13.32
CA LEU A 307 95.10 53.91 12.57
C LEU A 307 95.46 55.08 13.50
N ASP A 308 94.71 55.30 14.57
CA ASP A 308 94.96 56.33 15.56
C ASP A 308 96.22 56.04 16.40
N GLY A 309 96.39 54.80 16.86
CA GLY A 309 97.63 54.36 17.51
C GLY A 309 98.86 54.50 16.60
N ASN A 310 98.73 54.21 15.30
CA ASN A 310 99.80 54.46 14.33
C ASN A 310 100.10 55.96 14.15
N LYS A 311 99.07 56.83 14.17
CA LYS A 311 99.27 58.28 14.11
C LYS A 311 99.98 58.80 15.35
N GLU A 312 99.58 58.40 16.57
CA GLU A 312 100.29 58.86 17.77
C GLU A 312 101.74 58.34 17.81
N ASN A 313 102.01 57.12 17.34
CA ASN A 313 103.38 56.62 17.16
C ASN A 313 104.21 57.43 16.14
N MET A 314 103.61 57.94 15.07
CA MET A 314 104.27 58.88 14.17
C MET A 314 104.47 60.25 14.81
N ILE A 315 103.49 60.72 15.59
CA ILE A 315 103.54 61.99 16.30
C ILE A 315 104.62 61.97 17.39
N THR A 316 104.80 60.88 18.15
CA THR A 316 105.91 60.73 19.12
C THR A 316 107.26 60.72 18.41
N HIS A 317 107.41 59.95 17.33
CA HIS A 317 108.63 59.97 16.50
C HIS A 317 108.97 61.39 15.99
N PHE A 318 107.99 62.15 15.50
CA PHE A 318 108.22 63.54 15.06
C PHE A 318 108.49 64.51 16.23
N LYS A 319 107.83 64.34 17.40
CA LYS A 319 108.15 65.11 18.62
C LYS A 319 109.61 64.89 19.03
N GLU A 320 110.10 63.66 18.98
CA GLU A 320 111.51 63.34 19.25
C GLU A 320 112.46 63.92 18.19
N GLU A 321 112.14 63.79 16.91
CA GLU A 321 113.00 64.28 15.81
C GLU A 321 113.12 65.81 15.84
N ILE A 322 112.01 66.51 16.12
CA ILE A 322 112.03 67.96 16.39
C ILE A 322 112.93 68.27 17.59
N SER A 323 112.87 67.48 18.66
CA SER A 323 113.73 67.67 19.83
C SER A 323 115.22 67.46 19.51
N ARG A 324 115.56 66.45 18.69
CA ARG A 324 116.92 66.21 18.18
C ARG A 324 117.42 67.36 17.30
N LEU A 325 116.59 67.82 16.35
CA LEU A 325 116.92 68.93 15.46
C LEU A 325 117.05 70.27 16.20
N GLN A 326 116.24 70.53 17.22
CA GLN A 326 116.37 71.71 18.08
C GLN A 326 117.68 71.72 18.87
N PHE A 327 118.13 70.55 19.36
CA PHE A 327 119.43 70.39 20.00
C PHE A 327 120.57 70.74 19.03
N SER A 328 120.64 70.10 17.85
CA SER A 328 121.71 70.37 16.88
C SER A 328 121.63 71.76 16.23
N LEU A 329 120.46 72.39 16.18
CA LEU A 329 120.34 73.80 15.80
C LEU A 329 120.99 74.70 16.87
N ALA A 330 120.77 74.44 18.16
CA ALA A 330 121.39 75.19 19.25
C ALA A 330 122.92 74.99 19.28
N GLU A 331 123.42 73.78 19.01
CA GLU A 331 124.85 73.51 18.80
C GLU A 331 125.41 74.34 17.63
N LYS A 332 124.73 74.32 16.48
CA LYS A 332 125.13 75.08 15.29
C LYS A 332 125.10 76.59 15.55
N GLU A 333 124.10 77.13 16.24
CA GLU A 333 124.10 78.55 16.60
C GLU A 333 125.26 78.91 17.52
N ASN A 334 125.61 78.07 18.49
CA ASN A 334 126.82 78.28 19.30
C ASN A 334 128.09 78.30 18.45
N LEU A 335 128.22 77.37 17.50
CA LEU A 335 129.36 77.32 16.57
C LEU A 335 129.38 78.50 15.59
N GLN A 336 128.21 79.02 15.19
CA GLN A 336 128.11 80.20 14.34
C GLN A 336 128.42 81.49 15.11
N ARG A 337 128.04 81.57 16.40
CA ARG A 337 128.43 82.65 17.32
C ARG A 337 129.94 82.70 17.54
N THR A 338 130.63 81.56 17.58
CA THR A 338 132.11 81.55 17.65
C THR A 338 132.79 81.82 16.31
N PHE A 339 132.21 81.40 15.18
CA PHE A 339 132.79 81.65 13.85
C PHE A 339 132.69 83.13 13.39
N LEU A 340 131.62 83.84 13.76
CA LEU A 340 131.36 85.22 13.32
C LEU A 340 132.37 86.26 13.87
N LEU A 341 133.21 85.90 14.83
CA LEU A 341 134.21 86.80 15.44
C LEU A 341 135.47 87.03 14.59
N THR A 342 135.71 86.25 13.52
CA THR A 342 137.09 86.04 13.03
C THR A 342 137.30 86.21 11.51
N THR A 343 136.44 86.91 10.77
CA THR A 343 136.65 87.12 9.30
C THR A 343 136.37 88.56 8.83
N SER A 344 137.19 89.02 7.87
CA SER A 344 137.10 90.37 7.29
C SER A 344 137.73 90.41 5.88
N SER A 345 136.89 90.45 4.84
CA SER A 345 137.21 90.92 3.47
C SER A 345 136.00 91.72 2.97
N LYS A 346 136.22 92.76 2.16
CA LYS A 346 135.15 93.71 1.73
C LYS A 346 135.12 94.06 0.25
N GLU A 347 136.09 93.61 -0.55
CA GLU A 347 136.21 94.03 -1.96
C GLU A 347 135.52 93.03 -2.90
N ASP A 348 135.57 91.73 -2.58
CA ASP A 348 134.70 90.70 -3.19
C ASP A 348 133.20 91.08 -3.07
N THR A 349 132.84 91.80 -2.00
CA THR A 349 131.47 92.24 -1.71
C THR A 349 130.89 93.15 -2.79
N PHE A 350 131.69 93.87 -3.59
CA PHE A 350 131.15 94.74 -4.64
C PHE A 350 130.79 93.95 -5.91
N ILE A 351 131.70 93.08 -6.37
CA ILE A 351 131.44 92.21 -7.54
C ILE A 351 130.31 91.23 -7.23
N LEU A 352 130.33 90.65 -6.02
CA LEU A 352 129.28 89.75 -5.56
C LEU A 352 127.93 90.46 -5.42
N LYS A 353 127.88 91.77 -5.11
CA LYS A 353 126.63 92.56 -5.10
C LYS A 353 126.03 92.79 -6.49
N GLU A 354 126.84 93.03 -7.52
CA GLU A 354 126.32 93.19 -8.89
C GLU A 354 125.92 91.84 -9.49
N GLN A 355 126.63 90.75 -9.15
CA GLN A 355 126.16 89.39 -9.47
C GLN A 355 124.88 89.03 -8.71
N LEU A 356 124.79 89.38 -7.42
CA LEU A 356 123.59 89.20 -6.60
C LEU A 356 122.41 89.98 -7.18
N ARG A 357 122.58 91.26 -7.57
CA ARG A 357 121.52 92.07 -8.20
C ARG A 357 120.99 91.39 -9.47
N LYS A 358 121.87 90.88 -10.34
CA LYS A 358 121.46 90.13 -11.54
C LYS A 358 120.80 88.80 -11.21
N ALA A 359 121.27 88.10 -10.18
CA ALA A 359 120.65 86.87 -9.71
C ALA A 359 119.28 87.12 -9.06
N GLU A 360 119.11 88.22 -8.33
CA GLU A 360 117.84 88.68 -7.76
C GLU A 360 116.87 89.10 -8.85
N GLU A 361 117.32 89.82 -9.89
CA GLU A 361 116.52 90.14 -11.08
C GLU A 361 116.09 88.87 -11.84
N GLN A 362 116.99 87.89 -12.02
CA GLN A 362 116.69 86.59 -12.62
C GLN A 362 115.74 85.74 -11.75
N ILE A 363 115.91 85.75 -10.43
CA ILE A 363 115.03 85.07 -9.46
C ILE A 363 113.67 85.75 -9.41
N GLN A 364 113.59 87.07 -9.52
CA GLN A 364 112.34 87.82 -9.52
C GLN A 364 111.57 87.62 -10.82
N ALA A 365 112.25 87.56 -11.97
CA ALA A 365 111.67 87.17 -13.26
C ALA A 365 111.13 85.73 -13.22
N THR A 366 111.96 84.74 -12.86
CA THR A 366 111.53 83.33 -12.76
C THR A 366 110.48 83.09 -11.67
N ARG A 367 110.43 83.93 -10.62
CA ARG A 367 109.34 83.94 -9.63
C ARG A 367 108.06 84.55 -10.21
N GLN A 368 108.12 85.54 -11.08
CA GLN A 368 106.96 86.04 -11.81
C GLN A 368 106.44 85.01 -12.83
N GLU A 369 107.33 84.33 -13.56
CA GLU A 369 106.99 83.19 -14.43
C GLU A 369 106.32 82.07 -13.61
N ALA A 370 106.89 81.68 -12.47
CA ALA A 370 106.32 80.67 -11.58
C ALA A 370 104.96 81.09 -10.98
N VAL A 371 104.75 82.37 -10.68
CA VAL A 371 103.43 82.90 -10.26
C VAL A 371 102.43 82.88 -11.43
N PHE A 372 102.89 83.12 -12.66
CA PHE A 372 102.05 83.01 -13.86
C PHE A 372 101.62 81.56 -14.11
N LEU A 373 102.57 80.62 -14.14
CA LEU A 373 102.31 79.19 -14.26
C LEU A 373 101.45 78.64 -13.12
N ALA A 374 101.67 79.09 -11.88
CA ALA A 374 100.84 78.69 -10.74
C ALA A 374 99.41 79.20 -10.87
N LYS A 375 99.22 80.39 -11.46
CA LYS A 375 97.88 80.91 -11.78
C LYS A 375 97.23 80.14 -12.93
N GLU A 376 97.96 79.86 -14.01
CA GLU A 376 97.46 79.04 -15.12
C GLU A 376 97.08 77.62 -14.66
N LEU A 377 97.86 77.02 -13.76
CA LEU A 377 97.52 75.76 -13.08
C LEU A 377 96.27 75.90 -12.21
N SER A 378 96.13 76.98 -11.44
CA SER A 378 94.93 77.23 -10.63
C SER A 378 93.69 77.41 -11.51
N ASP A 379 93.80 78.15 -12.61
CA ASP A 379 92.69 78.39 -13.54
C ASP A 379 92.35 77.11 -14.32
N ALA A 380 93.33 76.28 -14.68
CA ALA A 380 93.10 74.95 -15.26
C ALA A 380 92.45 73.96 -14.27
N VAL A 381 92.82 74.00 -12.98
CA VAL A 381 92.15 73.21 -11.92
C VAL A 381 90.73 73.71 -11.71
N ASN A 382 90.50 75.02 -11.64
CA ASN A 382 89.16 75.62 -11.55
C ASN A 382 88.27 75.20 -12.74
N VAL A 383 88.82 75.18 -13.96
CA VAL A 383 88.13 74.69 -15.16
C VAL A 383 87.84 73.18 -15.07
N ARG A 384 88.82 72.36 -14.66
CA ARG A 384 88.63 70.90 -14.47
C ARG A 384 87.52 70.62 -13.46
N ASP A 385 87.57 71.26 -12.31
CA ASP A 385 86.65 70.98 -11.19
C ASP A 385 85.24 71.48 -11.48
N LYS A 386 85.12 72.62 -12.20
CA LYS A 386 83.85 73.03 -12.80
C LYS A 386 83.35 72.02 -13.81
N THR A 387 84.19 71.57 -14.76
CA THR A 387 83.79 70.58 -15.78
C THR A 387 83.34 69.26 -15.13
N MET A 388 83.95 68.86 -14.02
CA MET A 388 83.57 67.67 -13.25
C MET A 388 82.25 67.86 -12.49
N ALA A 389 81.97 69.05 -11.98
CA ALA A 389 80.67 69.40 -11.38
C ALA A 389 79.54 69.50 -12.42
N ASP A 390 79.82 70.12 -13.57
CA ASP A 390 78.92 70.19 -14.72
C ASP A 390 78.61 68.77 -15.25
N LEU A 391 79.61 67.89 -15.33
CA LEU A 391 79.45 66.47 -15.69
C LEU A 391 78.61 65.69 -14.67
N HIS A 392 78.83 65.87 -13.38
CA HIS A 392 78.00 65.26 -12.33
C HIS A 392 76.55 65.73 -12.39
N THR A 393 76.33 67.01 -12.69
CA THR A 393 75.00 67.59 -12.88
C THR A 393 74.32 66.98 -14.11
N ALA A 394 75.03 66.89 -15.24
CA ALA A 394 74.54 66.26 -16.46
C ALA A 394 74.23 64.76 -16.27
N HIS A 395 74.98 64.03 -15.44
CA HIS A 395 74.64 62.64 -15.09
C HIS A 395 73.36 62.54 -14.26
N LEU A 396 73.16 63.42 -13.27
CA LEU A 396 71.92 63.47 -12.48
C LEU A 396 70.71 63.86 -13.33
N GLU A 397 70.88 64.79 -14.27
CA GLU A 397 69.84 65.14 -15.25
C GLU A 397 69.57 63.99 -16.24
N ASN A 398 70.60 63.26 -16.68
CA ASN A 398 70.44 62.11 -17.56
C ASN A 398 69.65 60.98 -16.87
N GLU A 399 70.02 60.59 -15.65
CA GLU A 399 69.27 59.58 -14.88
C GLU A 399 67.84 60.06 -14.53
N LYS A 400 67.63 61.36 -14.32
CA LYS A 400 66.29 61.94 -14.14
C LYS A 400 65.44 61.84 -15.43
N VAL A 401 65.99 62.22 -16.58
CA VAL A 401 65.31 62.11 -17.89
C VAL A 401 65.05 60.66 -18.26
N LYS A 402 66.01 59.77 -18.00
CA LYS A 402 65.90 58.31 -18.15
C LYS A 402 64.82 57.71 -17.26
N LYS A 403 64.70 58.16 -16.00
CA LYS A 403 63.58 57.80 -15.12
C LYS A 403 62.25 58.33 -15.67
N GLN A 404 62.18 59.60 -16.07
CA GLN A 404 60.96 60.15 -16.67
C GLN A 404 60.57 59.40 -17.96
N LEU A 405 61.54 58.90 -18.73
CA LEU A 405 61.31 58.04 -19.88
C LEU A 405 60.80 56.64 -19.48
N THR A 406 61.33 56.01 -18.42
CA THR A 406 60.79 54.72 -17.94
C THR A 406 59.40 54.87 -17.35
N ASP A 407 59.14 55.96 -16.61
CA ASP A 407 57.85 56.26 -16.02
C ASP A 407 56.82 56.53 -17.13
N ALA A 408 57.16 57.34 -18.14
CA ALA A 408 56.33 57.57 -19.32
C ALA A 408 56.12 56.31 -20.18
N LEU A 409 57.13 55.43 -20.32
CA LEU A 409 56.97 54.14 -21.01
C LEU A 409 56.07 53.17 -20.24
N ALA A 410 56.09 53.21 -18.91
CA ALA A 410 55.19 52.44 -18.06
C ALA A 410 53.75 52.96 -18.13
N GLU A 411 53.57 54.29 -18.08
CA GLU A 411 52.27 54.95 -18.23
C GLU A 411 51.68 54.76 -19.63
N LEU A 412 52.50 54.85 -20.69
CA LEU A 412 52.08 54.57 -22.07
C LEU A 412 51.71 53.09 -22.22
N LYS A 413 52.48 52.15 -21.63
CA LYS A 413 52.10 50.73 -21.55
C LYS A 413 50.78 50.50 -20.81
N LEU A 414 50.56 51.14 -19.66
CA LEU A 414 49.26 51.07 -18.96
C LEU A 414 48.15 51.62 -19.84
N SER A 415 48.36 52.76 -20.52
CA SER A 415 47.36 53.35 -21.41
C SER A 415 47.07 52.48 -22.64
N ALA A 416 48.05 51.71 -23.12
CA ALA A 416 47.89 50.76 -24.21
C ALA A 416 47.14 49.50 -23.75
N VAL A 417 47.55 48.91 -22.63
CA VAL A 417 46.84 47.77 -22.00
C VAL A 417 45.40 48.16 -21.66
N ASN A 418 45.16 49.32 -21.06
CA ASN A 418 43.81 49.79 -20.74
C ASN A 418 42.99 50.04 -22.02
N LYS A 419 43.56 50.65 -23.07
CA LYS A 419 42.83 50.86 -24.34
C LYS A 419 42.58 49.55 -25.10
N ASP A 420 43.49 48.60 -25.05
CA ASP A 420 43.32 47.30 -25.71
C ASP A 420 42.41 46.40 -24.89
N GLN A 421 42.34 46.55 -23.55
CA GLN A 421 41.32 45.96 -22.70
C GLN A 421 39.95 46.61 -22.96
N GLU A 422 39.82 47.94 -22.94
CA GLU A 422 38.56 48.64 -23.30
C GLU A 422 38.07 48.24 -24.70
N LYS A 423 38.97 48.11 -25.68
CA LYS A 423 38.64 47.57 -27.02
C LYS A 423 38.23 46.09 -26.96
N THR A 424 38.91 45.27 -26.18
CA THR A 424 38.58 43.83 -26.07
C THR A 424 37.24 43.64 -25.37
N ASP A 425 36.98 44.39 -24.31
CA ASP A 425 35.72 44.41 -23.57
C ASP A 425 34.59 44.93 -24.46
N THR A 426 34.77 46.06 -25.16
CA THR A 426 33.74 46.59 -26.07
C THR A 426 33.52 45.69 -27.28
N LEU A 427 34.58 45.12 -27.86
CA LEU A 427 34.49 44.11 -28.91
C LEU A 427 33.78 42.85 -28.40
N GLU A 428 34.03 42.39 -27.17
CA GLU A 428 33.35 41.23 -26.59
C GLU A 428 31.88 41.54 -26.29
N HIS A 429 31.54 42.75 -25.83
CA HIS A 429 30.15 43.19 -25.67
C HIS A 429 29.44 43.36 -27.03
N GLU A 430 30.15 43.73 -28.09
CA GLU A 430 29.62 43.71 -29.46
C GLU A 430 29.47 42.28 -29.99
N LEU A 431 30.48 41.41 -29.84
CA LEU A 431 30.40 40.00 -30.23
C LEU A 431 29.31 39.26 -29.46
N ARG A 432 29.11 39.54 -28.16
CA ARG A 432 28.03 38.95 -27.36
C ARG A 432 26.66 39.40 -27.87
N ARG A 433 26.46 40.71 -28.11
CA ARG A 433 25.22 41.24 -28.71
C ARG A 433 24.99 40.71 -30.12
N GLU A 434 26.04 40.58 -30.93
CA GLU A 434 25.96 40.08 -32.30
C GLU A 434 25.75 38.56 -32.33
N VAL A 435 26.31 37.80 -31.38
CA VAL A 435 26.00 36.38 -31.17
C VAL A 435 24.57 36.19 -30.65
N GLU A 436 24.03 37.10 -29.85
CA GLU A 436 22.63 37.08 -29.41
C GLU A 436 21.67 37.46 -30.53
N ASP A 437 21.97 38.49 -31.33
CA ASP A 437 21.23 38.83 -32.56
C ASP A 437 21.34 37.73 -33.62
N LEU A 438 22.50 37.12 -33.82
CA LEU A 438 22.68 35.98 -34.72
C LEU A 438 21.98 34.73 -34.20
N LYS A 439 21.96 34.46 -32.89
CA LYS A 439 21.14 33.38 -32.30
C LYS A 439 19.65 33.65 -32.49
N LEU A 440 19.19 34.88 -32.26
CA LEU A 440 17.80 35.27 -32.47
C LEU A 440 17.42 35.21 -33.95
N ARG A 441 18.29 35.66 -34.86
CA ARG A 441 18.10 35.61 -36.30
C ARG A 441 18.23 34.20 -36.86
N LEU A 442 19.08 33.32 -36.29
CA LEU A 442 19.10 31.89 -36.58
C LEU A 442 17.87 31.18 -36.04
N GLN A 443 17.35 31.56 -34.86
CA GLN A 443 16.10 31.02 -34.34
C GLN A 443 14.92 31.44 -35.22
N MET A 444 14.81 32.73 -35.56
CA MET A 444 13.82 33.25 -36.50
C MET A 444 13.99 32.65 -37.90
N ALA A 445 15.22 32.44 -38.38
CA ALA A 445 15.47 31.79 -39.66
C ALA A 445 15.19 30.29 -39.60
N ALA A 446 15.41 29.60 -38.48
CA ALA A 446 15.08 28.20 -38.28
C ALA A 446 13.58 28.00 -38.09
N ASP A 447 12.86 28.96 -37.50
CA ASP A 447 11.40 28.94 -37.42
C ASP A 447 10.77 29.37 -38.75
N HIS A 448 11.35 30.32 -39.49
CA HIS A 448 10.97 30.62 -40.88
C HIS A 448 11.37 29.50 -41.84
N TYR A 449 12.45 28.74 -41.61
CA TYR A 449 12.74 27.51 -42.35
C TYR A 449 11.84 26.36 -41.90
N LYS A 450 11.42 26.28 -40.63
CA LYS A 450 10.31 25.39 -40.25
C LYS A 450 9.02 25.84 -40.89
N GLU A 451 8.75 27.12 -41.10
CA GLU A 451 7.56 27.60 -41.80
C GLU A 451 7.64 27.42 -43.31
N LYS A 452 8.78 27.67 -43.96
CA LYS A 452 9.04 27.34 -45.36
C LYS A 452 9.21 25.85 -45.60
N PHE A 453 9.58 25.05 -44.60
CA PHE A 453 9.48 23.59 -44.67
C PHE A 453 8.05 23.13 -44.42
N LYS A 454 7.29 23.71 -43.47
CA LYS A 454 5.83 23.48 -43.33
C LYS A 454 5.08 23.99 -44.58
N GLU A 455 5.61 24.95 -45.31
CA GLU A 455 5.00 25.54 -46.51
C GLU A 455 5.40 24.80 -47.77
N CYS A 456 6.68 24.48 -47.99
CA CYS A 456 7.09 23.53 -49.03
C CYS A 456 6.53 22.12 -48.76
N GLN A 457 6.32 21.71 -47.52
CA GLN A 457 5.59 20.49 -47.18
C GLN A 457 4.07 20.69 -47.29
N ARG A 458 3.50 21.89 -47.12
CA ARG A 458 2.09 22.17 -47.48
C ARG A 458 1.90 22.16 -48.99
N LEU A 459 2.82 22.75 -49.75
CA LEU A 459 2.86 22.81 -51.21
C LEU A 459 3.14 21.42 -51.77
N GLN A 460 4.09 20.65 -51.24
CA GLN A 460 4.26 19.24 -51.57
C GLN A 460 3.03 18.43 -51.15
N LYS A 461 2.41 18.69 -50.00
CA LYS A 461 1.14 18.04 -49.64
C LYS A 461 -0.03 18.50 -50.50
N GLN A 462 -0.02 19.71 -51.08
CA GLN A 462 -1.02 20.24 -52.02
C GLN A 462 -0.76 19.80 -53.46
N ILE A 463 0.49 19.58 -53.85
CA ILE A 463 0.90 18.94 -55.11
C ILE A 463 0.56 17.47 -55.02
N ASN A 464 0.83 16.80 -53.89
CA ASN A 464 0.28 15.48 -53.62
C ASN A 464 -1.25 15.54 -53.56
N LYS A 465 -1.88 16.60 -53.00
CA LYS A 465 -3.34 16.86 -53.13
C LYS A 465 -3.80 17.47 -54.46
N LEU A 466 -2.98 17.46 -55.51
CA LEU A 466 -3.41 17.72 -56.89
C LEU A 466 -2.99 16.58 -57.85
N SER A 467 -1.95 15.83 -57.49
CA SER A 467 -1.52 14.55 -58.08
C SER A 467 -2.45 13.43 -57.62
N ASP A 468 -2.67 13.29 -56.32
CA ASP A 468 -3.91 12.80 -55.74
C ASP A 468 -4.94 13.96 -55.85
N GLN A 469 -6.22 13.72 -56.15
CA GLN A 469 -7.19 14.67 -56.79
C GLN A 469 -7.03 14.76 -58.31
N SER A 470 -5.88 14.37 -58.86
CA SER A 470 -5.81 13.64 -60.13
C SER A 470 -5.83 12.11 -59.97
N ALA A 471 -5.51 11.57 -58.77
CA ALA A 471 -5.53 10.14 -58.44
C ALA A 471 -6.67 9.78 -57.48
N ASN A 472 -6.45 9.67 -56.15
CA ASN A 472 -7.48 9.16 -55.23
C ASN A 472 -8.70 10.12 -55.03
N SER A 473 -8.62 11.44 -55.20
CA SER A 473 -8.29 12.42 -54.12
C SER A 473 -9.19 12.54 -52.89
N ASN A 474 -9.68 11.41 -52.39
CA ASN A 474 -10.31 11.28 -51.08
C ASN A 474 -9.35 11.64 -49.89
N SER A 475 -9.91 12.15 -48.75
CA SER A 475 -9.31 12.35 -47.38
C SER A 475 -8.81 13.76 -46.92
N VAL A 476 -8.83 14.03 -45.59
CA VAL A 476 -8.81 15.38 -44.93
C VAL A 476 -8.29 15.39 -43.45
N PHE A 477 -7.59 16.49 -43.02
CA PHE A 477 -7.24 16.92 -41.62
C PHE A 477 -6.28 16.02 -40.78
N THR A 478 -5.67 16.38 -39.62
CA THR A 478 -5.58 17.63 -38.75
C THR A 478 -4.12 17.81 -38.20
N LYS A 479 -3.66 18.37 -37.03
CA LYS A 479 -4.22 18.99 -35.77
C LYS A 479 -3.24 19.98 -35.04
N LYS A 480 -3.47 20.21 -33.73
CA LYS A 480 -2.94 21.11 -32.66
C LYS A 480 -1.46 20.89 -32.16
N ILE A 481 -0.63 21.90 -31.73
CA ILE A 481 -0.44 22.67 -30.43
C ILE A 481 0.20 21.83 -29.28
N GLY A 482 1.10 22.25 -28.34
CA GLY A 482 1.78 23.53 -27.90
C GLY A 482 1.86 23.60 -26.33
N SER A 483 2.59 24.46 -25.55
CA SER A 483 3.63 25.53 -25.70
C SER A 483 4.26 25.93 -24.31
N GLN A 484 5.06 27.04 -24.20
CA GLN A 484 5.58 27.79 -22.99
C GLN A 484 6.70 27.22 -22.08
N GLN A 485 7.31 27.93 -21.08
CA GLN A 485 8.04 29.24 -21.00
C GLN A 485 8.75 29.42 -19.60
N LYS A 486 9.74 30.33 -19.41
CA LYS A 486 10.59 30.51 -18.18
C LYS A 486 11.15 31.96 -18.03
N VAL A 487 11.59 32.41 -16.82
CA VAL A 487 12.08 33.80 -16.52
C VAL A 487 13.05 33.91 -15.29
N ASN A 488 13.95 34.93 -15.32
CA ASN A 488 14.44 35.94 -14.31
C ASN A 488 14.81 35.53 -12.83
N ASP A 489 15.49 36.27 -11.91
CA ASP A 489 16.30 37.54 -11.79
C ASP A 489 16.96 37.58 -10.36
N ALA A 490 17.76 38.55 -9.81
CA ALA A 490 18.72 39.61 -10.21
C ALA A 490 19.33 40.30 -8.93
N SER A 491 19.82 41.56 -8.98
CA SER A 491 20.14 42.51 -7.86
C SER A 491 21.59 42.55 -7.25
N ILE A 492 21.98 43.55 -6.40
CA ILE A 492 22.54 44.90 -6.75
C ILE A 492 23.10 45.71 -5.50
N ASN A 493 24.32 46.29 -5.60
CA ASN A 493 24.90 47.53 -4.93
C ASN A 493 24.95 47.71 -3.37
N THR A 494 25.49 48.77 -2.70
CA THR A 494 26.69 49.70 -2.78
C THR A 494 26.66 50.66 -1.53
N ASP A 495 27.79 51.21 -0.97
CA ASP A 495 27.95 52.62 -0.44
C ASP A 495 29.24 52.94 0.43
N PRO A 496 29.60 54.23 0.75
CA PRO A 496 30.98 54.64 1.16
C PRO A 496 31.17 55.66 2.36
N ALA A 497 32.44 56.09 2.58
CA ALA A 497 32.95 57.31 3.30
C ALA A 497 33.04 57.30 4.86
N ALA A 498 33.64 58.26 5.63
CA ALA A 498 34.27 59.59 5.36
C ALA A 498 35.23 60.12 6.50
N THR A 499 36.13 61.09 6.21
CA THR A 499 36.78 62.13 7.13
C THR A 499 37.69 61.70 8.32
N ALA A 500 38.49 62.54 9.04
CA ALA A 500 39.33 63.75 8.79
C ALA A 500 40.08 64.19 10.11
N SER A 501 40.89 65.29 10.09
CA SER A 501 41.45 66.06 11.25
C SER A 501 42.96 65.87 11.65
N THR A 502 43.48 66.75 12.52
CA THR A 502 44.80 67.43 12.34
C THR A 502 45.53 67.96 13.62
N VAL A 503 46.88 67.99 13.57
CA VAL A 503 47.86 68.97 14.17
C VAL A 503 47.93 69.18 15.70
N ASP A 504 49.13 68.99 16.33
CA ASP A 504 50.04 70.07 16.81
C ASP A 504 51.38 69.52 17.44
N VAL A 505 52.25 70.37 18.02
CA VAL A 505 53.70 70.16 18.25
C VAL A 505 54.20 70.66 19.63
N LYS A 506 55.21 69.99 20.25
CA LYS A 506 56.51 70.56 20.81
C LYS A 506 57.16 69.71 21.95
N PRO A 507 58.52 69.66 22.11
CA PRO A 507 59.22 68.75 23.06
C PRO A 507 60.13 69.43 24.15
N LEU A 508 60.97 68.62 24.82
CA LEU A 508 62.02 68.88 25.87
C LEU A 508 61.53 69.06 27.33
N PRO A 509 62.36 68.83 28.39
CA PRO A 509 63.77 68.34 28.44
C PRO A 509 64.07 67.19 29.44
N SER A 510 65.37 66.90 29.61
CA SER A 510 66.03 65.78 30.31
C SER A 510 66.02 65.75 31.86
N THR A 511 66.13 64.55 32.45
CA THR A 511 67.09 64.19 33.52
C THR A 511 67.24 62.66 33.60
N ALA A 512 68.46 62.15 33.87
CA ALA A 512 68.78 60.72 33.95
C ALA A 512 70.00 60.47 34.87
N GLU A 513 70.47 59.21 34.94
CA GLU A 513 71.74 58.77 35.59
C GLU A 513 71.78 58.69 37.13
N THR A 514 70.88 57.89 37.76
CA THR A 514 71.19 57.31 39.10
C THR A 514 70.50 55.96 39.42
N ASP A 515 70.04 55.18 38.41
CA ASP A 515 69.19 53.99 38.64
C ASP A 515 69.78 52.65 38.15
N PHE A 516 71.08 52.62 37.83
CA PHE A 516 71.72 51.47 37.17
C PHE A 516 71.94 50.24 38.09
N ASP A 517 72.15 50.45 39.40
CA ASP A 517 72.35 49.36 40.36
C ASP A 517 71.05 48.64 40.75
N ASN A 518 69.89 49.29 40.60
CA ASN A 518 68.59 48.63 40.74
C ASN A 518 68.31 47.73 39.53
N LEU A 519 68.64 48.20 38.32
CA LEU A 519 68.38 47.52 37.06
C LEU A 519 69.09 46.15 36.98
N THR A 520 70.39 46.08 37.30
CA THR A 520 71.17 44.84 37.22
C THR A 520 70.66 43.76 38.19
N LYS A 521 70.25 44.15 39.40
CA LYS A 521 69.66 43.23 40.38
C LYS A 521 68.26 42.76 39.97
N GLY A 522 67.49 43.62 39.30
CA GLY A 522 66.24 43.27 38.63
C GLY A 522 66.45 42.18 37.57
N GLN A 523 67.37 42.40 36.62
CA GLN A 523 67.66 41.49 35.51
C GLN A 523 68.06 40.07 35.97
N VAL A 524 68.86 39.93 37.03
CA VAL A 524 69.21 38.60 37.57
C VAL A 524 68.00 37.89 38.19
N SER A 525 67.12 38.63 38.88
CA SER A 525 65.87 38.08 39.42
C SER A 525 64.90 37.69 38.31
N GLU A 526 64.84 38.48 37.23
CA GLU A 526 63.99 38.26 36.07
C GLU A 526 64.44 37.04 35.26
N MET A 527 65.74 36.90 34.97
CA MET A 527 66.29 35.72 34.30
C MET A 527 66.08 34.44 35.14
N THR A 528 66.24 34.53 36.46
CA THR A 528 65.97 33.39 37.37
C THR A 528 64.50 32.97 37.31
N LYS A 529 63.57 33.94 37.26
CA LYS A 529 62.13 33.69 37.08
C LYS A 529 61.84 33.11 35.70
N GLU A 530 62.44 33.62 34.64
CA GLU A 530 62.23 33.12 33.27
C GLU A 530 62.68 31.65 33.12
N ILE A 531 63.76 31.25 33.79
CA ILE A 531 64.21 29.85 33.86
C ILE A 531 63.19 28.97 34.62
N ALA A 532 62.63 29.47 35.72
CA ALA A 532 61.56 28.77 36.46
C ALA A 532 60.29 28.62 35.60
N ASP A 533 59.81 29.69 34.98
CA ASP A 533 58.66 29.72 34.07
C ASP A 533 58.85 28.76 32.89
N LYS A 534 60.05 28.71 32.29
CA LYS A 534 60.40 27.77 31.21
C LYS A 534 60.38 26.31 31.71
N THR A 535 60.84 26.06 32.92
CA THR A 535 60.84 24.73 33.55
C THR A 535 59.42 24.26 33.88
N GLU A 536 58.55 25.15 34.37
CA GLU A 536 57.13 24.85 34.57
C GLU A 536 56.42 24.55 33.23
N LYS A 537 56.63 25.40 32.22
CA LYS A 537 56.09 25.21 30.86
C LYS A 537 56.52 23.87 30.26
N TYR A 538 57.79 23.47 30.43
CA TYR A 538 58.30 22.16 30.01
C TYR A 538 57.61 21.01 30.74
N ASN A 539 57.50 21.06 32.07
CA ASN A 539 56.82 20.03 32.86
C ASN A 539 55.32 19.91 32.50
N LYS A 540 54.64 21.03 32.26
CA LYS A 540 53.24 21.08 31.82
C LYS A 540 53.06 20.50 30.42
N CYS A 541 53.97 20.80 29.48
CA CYS A 541 53.96 20.22 28.13
C CYS A 541 54.22 18.70 28.16
N LYS A 542 55.16 18.24 29.02
CA LYS A 542 55.42 16.82 29.26
C LYS A 542 54.20 16.09 29.83
N GLN A 543 53.45 16.71 30.75
CA GLN A 543 52.21 16.13 31.28
C GLN A 543 51.13 16.02 30.20
N LEU A 544 50.91 17.08 29.41
CA LEU A 544 49.95 17.06 28.30
C LEU A 544 50.26 15.95 27.27
N LEU A 545 51.54 15.75 26.94
CA LEU A 545 51.97 14.65 26.04
C LEU A 545 51.67 13.26 26.64
N GLN A 546 51.86 13.11 27.96
CA GLN A 546 51.54 11.86 28.68
C GLN A 546 50.01 11.63 28.70
N ASP A 547 49.23 12.67 28.98
CA ASP A 547 47.77 12.62 29.03
C ASP A 547 47.19 12.27 27.65
N GLU A 548 47.66 12.91 26.58
CA GLU A 548 47.23 12.63 25.20
C GLU A 548 47.56 11.18 24.79
N LYS A 549 48.72 10.66 25.18
CA LYS A 549 49.06 9.25 24.98
C LYS A 549 48.07 8.31 25.70
N THR A 550 47.54 8.69 26.86
CA THR A 550 46.46 7.91 27.49
C THR A 550 45.11 8.05 26.79
N LYS A 551 44.84 9.15 26.07
CA LYS A 551 43.64 9.28 25.23
C LYS A 551 43.72 8.40 23.99
N CYS A 552 44.83 8.44 23.25
CA CYS A 552 45.03 7.58 22.07
C CYS A 552 44.88 6.09 22.43
N ASN A 553 45.43 5.66 23.56
CA ASN A 553 45.24 4.29 24.05
C ASN A 553 43.76 3.96 24.33
N LYS A 554 42.98 4.89 24.94
CA LYS A 554 41.54 4.70 25.17
C LYS A 554 40.75 4.63 23.86
N TYR A 555 41.07 5.48 22.89
CA TYR A 555 40.41 5.46 21.58
C TYR A 555 40.73 4.16 20.82
N ALA A 556 41.95 3.63 20.91
CA ALA A 556 42.29 2.32 20.37
C ALA A 556 41.52 1.18 21.06
N ASP A 557 41.42 1.21 22.40
CA ASP A 557 40.61 0.27 23.18
C ASP A 557 39.10 0.37 22.88
N GLU A 558 38.60 1.54 22.48
CA GLU A 558 37.20 1.75 22.08
C GLU A 558 36.95 1.30 20.63
N LEU A 559 37.86 1.60 19.71
CA LEU A 559 37.82 1.12 18.32
C LEU A 559 37.83 -0.41 18.28
N ALA A 560 38.71 -1.07 19.04
CA ALA A 560 38.77 -2.53 19.13
C ALA A 560 37.46 -3.15 19.68
N LYS A 561 36.76 -2.48 20.61
CA LYS A 561 35.44 -2.91 21.09
C LYS A 561 34.35 -2.71 20.05
N MET A 562 34.41 -1.63 19.26
CA MET A 562 33.47 -1.37 18.17
C MET A 562 33.65 -2.36 17.03
N GLU A 563 34.89 -2.69 16.65
CA GLU A 563 35.17 -3.79 15.72
C GLU A 563 34.61 -5.13 16.20
N LEU A 564 34.77 -5.46 17.50
CA LEU A 564 34.29 -6.72 18.05
C LEU A 564 32.75 -6.81 17.95
N LYS A 565 32.05 -5.73 18.31
CA LYS A 565 30.59 -5.60 18.16
C LYS A 565 30.14 -5.68 16.71
N TRP A 566 30.87 -5.05 15.78
CA TRP A 566 30.56 -5.12 14.35
C TRP A 566 30.72 -6.56 13.83
N LYS A 567 31.81 -7.26 14.21
CA LYS A 567 32.03 -8.69 13.89
C LYS A 567 30.96 -9.60 14.50
N GLU A 568 30.38 -9.24 15.64
CA GLU A 568 29.24 -9.93 16.25
C GLU A 568 27.92 -9.63 15.51
N GLN A 569 27.67 -8.37 15.15
CA GLN A 569 26.50 -7.95 14.37
C GLN A 569 26.47 -8.61 12.97
N VAL A 570 27.61 -8.72 12.30
CA VAL A 570 27.74 -9.43 11.01
C VAL A 570 27.32 -10.90 11.15
N LYS A 571 27.81 -11.61 12.18
CA LYS A 571 27.39 -13.00 12.44
C LYS A 571 25.90 -13.15 12.71
N ILE A 572 25.30 -12.20 13.45
CA ILE A 572 23.85 -12.17 13.69
C ILE A 572 23.09 -11.98 12.38
N ALA A 573 23.54 -11.08 11.51
CA ALA A 573 22.93 -10.86 10.19
C ALA A 573 23.09 -12.08 9.26
N GLU A 574 24.23 -12.77 9.29
CA GLU A 574 24.46 -14.02 8.55
C GLU A 574 23.56 -15.16 9.06
N ASN A 575 23.37 -15.28 10.38
CA ASN A 575 22.46 -16.27 10.97
C ASN A 575 20.99 -15.99 10.61
N ILE A 576 20.53 -14.74 10.73
CA ILE A 576 19.17 -14.34 10.32
C ILE A 576 18.94 -14.58 8.81
N LYS A 577 19.97 -14.39 7.98
CA LYS A 577 19.91 -14.68 6.54
C LYS A 577 19.79 -16.19 6.24
N LEU A 578 20.41 -17.05 7.05
CA LEU A 578 20.25 -18.51 6.97
C LEU A 578 18.84 -18.95 7.41
N GLU A 579 18.36 -18.47 8.55
CA GLU A 579 17.00 -18.72 9.04
C GLU A 579 15.93 -18.28 8.03
N LEU A 580 16.10 -17.09 7.42
CA LEU A 580 15.20 -16.60 6.39
C LEU A 580 15.21 -17.47 5.13
N ALA A 581 16.36 -18.03 4.73
CA ALA A 581 16.45 -18.95 3.60
C ALA A 581 15.71 -20.26 3.87
N GLU A 582 15.89 -20.84 5.07
CA GLU A 582 15.16 -22.04 5.49
C GLU A 582 13.64 -21.81 5.54
N VAL A 583 13.19 -20.66 6.06
CA VAL A 583 11.77 -20.28 6.05
C VAL A 583 11.25 -20.14 4.61
N VAL A 584 12.00 -19.51 3.71
CA VAL A 584 11.63 -19.37 2.29
C VAL A 584 11.50 -20.73 1.59
N ASP A 585 12.41 -21.68 1.84
CA ASP A 585 12.34 -23.01 1.23
C ASP A 585 11.22 -23.87 1.83
N ASN A 586 10.91 -23.72 3.12
CA ASN A 586 9.72 -24.31 3.73
C ASN A 586 8.41 -23.76 3.11
N TYR A 587 8.33 -22.46 2.79
CA TYR A 587 7.19 -21.90 2.07
C TYR A 587 7.09 -22.41 0.63
N LYS A 588 8.20 -22.60 -0.09
CA LYS A 588 8.19 -23.24 -1.43
C LYS A 588 7.65 -24.67 -1.38
N LEU A 589 8.03 -25.44 -0.36
CA LEU A 589 7.53 -26.80 -0.14
C LEU A 589 6.01 -26.82 0.09
N GLN A 590 5.49 -25.92 0.94
CA GLN A 590 4.04 -25.79 1.17
C GLN A 590 3.28 -25.35 -0.10
N LEU A 591 3.84 -24.43 -0.90
CA LEU A 591 3.25 -24.04 -2.19
C LEU A 591 3.19 -25.22 -3.17
N ALA A 592 4.26 -26.02 -3.28
CA ALA A 592 4.29 -27.21 -4.12
C ALA A 592 3.38 -28.34 -3.64
N GLU A 593 3.06 -28.40 -2.34
CA GLU A 593 2.02 -29.29 -1.79
C GLU A 593 0.61 -28.79 -2.15
N LYS A 594 0.34 -27.49 -1.99
CA LYS A 594 -0.94 -26.87 -2.35
C LYS A 594 -1.22 -26.94 -3.85
N GLU A 595 -0.20 -26.79 -4.69
CA GLU A 595 -0.31 -26.96 -6.15
C GLU A 595 -0.72 -28.40 -6.52
N LYS A 596 -0.17 -29.42 -5.83
CA LYS A 596 -0.59 -30.82 -6.00
C LYS A 596 -2.02 -31.06 -5.52
N GLU A 597 -2.42 -30.46 -4.40
CA GLU A 597 -3.80 -30.54 -3.89
C GLU A 597 -4.81 -29.92 -4.89
N ILE A 598 -4.49 -28.74 -5.42
CA ILE A 598 -5.29 -28.05 -6.45
C ILE A 598 -5.36 -28.88 -7.74
N SER A 599 -4.25 -29.45 -8.19
CA SER A 599 -4.20 -30.33 -9.37
C SER A 599 -5.05 -31.60 -9.18
N GLY A 600 -4.95 -32.24 -8.00
CA GLY A 600 -5.79 -33.38 -7.61
C GLY A 600 -7.28 -33.03 -7.64
N LEU A 601 -7.69 -31.94 -6.97
CA LEU A 601 -9.06 -31.46 -6.98
C LEU A 601 -9.56 -31.11 -8.39
N THR A 602 -8.72 -30.50 -9.23
CA THR A 602 -9.06 -30.17 -10.62
C THR A 602 -9.37 -31.43 -11.42
N SER A 603 -8.55 -32.48 -11.30
CA SER A 603 -8.80 -33.78 -11.95
C SER A 603 -10.09 -34.45 -11.46
N TYR A 604 -10.46 -34.28 -10.19
CA TYR A 604 -11.69 -34.80 -9.61
C TYR A 604 -12.93 -34.07 -10.17
N TRP A 605 -12.90 -32.74 -10.28
CA TRP A 605 -13.98 -31.95 -10.90
C TRP A 605 -14.15 -32.24 -12.39
N GLU A 606 -13.06 -32.47 -13.11
CA GLU A 606 -13.08 -32.86 -14.52
C GLU A 606 -13.74 -34.25 -14.71
N ASN A 607 -13.42 -35.21 -13.85
CA ASN A 607 -14.06 -36.54 -13.84
C ASN A 607 -15.55 -36.49 -13.49
N LEU A 608 -15.94 -35.68 -12.48
CA LEU A 608 -17.35 -35.43 -12.14
C LEU A 608 -18.14 -34.80 -13.31
N SER A 609 -17.47 -33.97 -14.12
CA SER A 609 -18.06 -33.36 -15.31
C SER A 609 -18.27 -34.40 -16.41
N ARG A 610 -17.25 -35.23 -16.70
CA ARG A 610 -17.34 -36.37 -17.63
C ARG A 610 -18.45 -37.37 -17.25
N GLU A 611 -18.64 -37.65 -15.95
CA GLU A 611 -19.73 -38.53 -15.48
C GLU A 611 -21.11 -37.90 -15.69
N LYS A 612 -21.27 -36.59 -15.41
CA LYS A 612 -22.53 -35.87 -15.66
C LYS A 612 -22.90 -35.84 -17.15
N GLU A 613 -21.92 -35.67 -18.04
CA GLU A 613 -22.15 -35.75 -19.48
C GLU A 613 -22.54 -37.16 -19.93
N HIS A 614 -21.91 -38.21 -19.37
CA HIS A 614 -22.33 -39.59 -19.62
C HIS A 614 -23.75 -39.88 -19.13
N LYS A 615 -24.14 -39.44 -17.92
CA LYS A 615 -25.52 -39.58 -17.42
C LYS A 615 -26.52 -38.90 -18.33
N ARG A 616 -26.28 -37.64 -18.72
CA ARG A 616 -27.13 -36.94 -19.70
C ARG A 616 -27.20 -37.67 -21.04
N SER A 617 -26.09 -38.22 -21.54
CA SER A 617 -26.07 -38.99 -22.78
C SER A 617 -26.95 -40.25 -22.72
N VAL A 618 -26.95 -40.94 -21.57
CA VAL A 618 -27.79 -42.12 -21.31
C VAL A 618 -29.27 -41.73 -21.13
N GLU A 619 -29.57 -40.66 -20.39
CA GLU A 619 -30.93 -40.13 -20.23
C GLU A 619 -31.53 -39.73 -21.59
N ASN A 620 -30.77 -39.00 -22.41
CA ASN A 620 -31.14 -38.65 -23.79
C ASN A 620 -31.33 -39.87 -24.73
N GLN A 621 -30.77 -41.05 -24.40
CA GLN A 621 -31.07 -42.30 -25.10
C GLN A 621 -32.30 -43.04 -24.53
N ALA A 622 -32.60 -42.86 -23.24
CA ALA A 622 -33.75 -43.47 -22.59
C ALA A 622 -35.06 -42.81 -23.01
N GLU A 623 -35.12 -41.47 -23.04
CA GLU A 623 -36.28 -40.71 -23.51
C GLU A 623 -36.64 -41.07 -24.96
N ARG A 624 -35.64 -41.12 -25.86
CA ARG A 624 -35.80 -41.53 -27.27
C ARG A 624 -36.29 -42.98 -27.45
N LYS A 625 -36.28 -43.82 -26.42
CA LYS A 625 -36.83 -45.19 -26.44
C LYS A 625 -38.26 -45.26 -25.93
N LEU A 626 -38.72 -44.27 -25.15
CA LEU A 626 -40.07 -44.25 -24.58
C LEU A 626 -41.13 -43.69 -25.54
N GLU A 627 -40.79 -42.71 -26.37
CA GLU A 627 -41.72 -42.16 -27.37
C GLU A 627 -41.75 -42.97 -28.69
N GLY A 628 -41.03 -44.09 -28.76
CA GLY A 628 -40.90 -44.97 -29.93
C GLY A 628 -42.14 -45.81 -30.29
N GLN A 629 -43.36 -45.33 -30.01
CA GLN A 629 -44.62 -46.03 -30.30
C GLN A 629 -45.72 -45.15 -30.94
N ASN A 630 -45.38 -44.33 -31.94
CA ASN A 630 -46.36 -44.07 -33.01
C ASN A 630 -45.73 -43.84 -34.38
N SER A 631 -46.54 -43.99 -35.43
CA SER A 631 -46.09 -44.23 -36.80
C SER A 631 -46.12 -42.99 -37.70
N GLN A 632 -45.13 -42.92 -38.61
CA GLN A 632 -45.24 -42.36 -39.97
C GLN A 632 -45.81 -40.94 -40.16
N SER A 633 -44.95 -39.91 -40.12
CA SER A 633 -45.11 -38.72 -40.99
C SER A 633 -43.80 -37.91 -41.10
N PRO A 634 -43.09 -37.94 -42.25
CA PRO A 634 -41.84 -37.20 -42.43
C PRO A 634 -42.06 -35.78 -43.00
N HIS A 635 -42.55 -34.84 -42.19
CA HIS A 635 -42.73 -33.43 -42.61
C HIS A 635 -41.81 -32.42 -41.90
N GLN A 636 -40.67 -32.15 -42.55
CA GLN A 636 -40.33 -30.79 -42.99
C GLN A 636 -40.31 -29.67 -41.94
N ILE A 637 -39.29 -29.64 -41.06
CA ILE A 637 -38.88 -28.41 -40.34
C ILE A 637 -37.47 -27.98 -40.78
N SER A 638 -37.47 -27.09 -41.78
CA SER A 638 -36.46 -26.09 -42.15
C SER A 638 -35.04 -26.20 -41.54
N GLN A 639 -34.11 -26.83 -42.28
CA GLN A 639 -32.67 -26.56 -42.12
C GLN A 639 -32.31 -25.27 -42.88
N CYS A 640 -32.20 -24.14 -42.17
CA CYS A 640 -31.74 -22.88 -42.77
C CYS A 640 -30.21 -22.87 -42.93
N LEU A 641 -29.72 -23.48 -44.01
CA LEU A 641 -28.29 -23.63 -44.28
C LEU A 641 -27.73 -22.48 -45.13
N LYS A 642 -26.80 -21.72 -44.54
CA LYS A 642 -25.72 -20.89 -45.15
C LYS A 642 -25.81 -20.63 -46.68
N THR A 643 -26.10 -19.40 -47.10
CA THR A 643 -25.60 -18.81 -48.36
C THR A 643 -25.81 -17.29 -48.38
N SER A 644 -24.85 -16.54 -48.97
CA SER A 644 -24.92 -15.10 -49.29
C SER A 644 -25.03 -14.13 -48.07
N SER A 645 -24.60 -12.88 -48.13
CA SER A 645 -23.66 -12.18 -49.05
C SER A 645 -23.10 -10.97 -48.30
N GLU A 646 -21.86 -10.58 -48.60
CA GLU A 646 -21.26 -9.37 -48.05
C GLU A 646 -22.09 -8.12 -48.43
N LYS A 647 -22.41 -7.29 -47.43
CA LYS A 647 -22.89 -5.92 -47.65
C LYS A 647 -22.07 -4.97 -46.80
N SER A 648 -21.33 -4.08 -47.46
CA SER A 648 -20.57 -2.99 -46.86
C SER A 648 -21.49 -1.91 -46.30
N GLY A 649 -22.05 -2.17 -45.11
CA GLY A 649 -22.71 -1.14 -44.32
C GLY A 649 -21.69 -0.11 -43.84
N HIS A 650 -21.72 1.11 -44.39
CA HIS A 650 -20.88 2.21 -43.93
C HIS A 650 -21.16 2.53 -42.46
N VAL A 651 -20.17 2.31 -41.59
CA VAL A 651 -20.21 2.79 -40.21
C VAL A 651 -20.11 4.33 -40.22
N PRO A 652 -21.03 5.06 -39.55
CA PRO A 652 -21.00 6.52 -39.54
C PRO A 652 -19.72 7.09 -38.91
N ALA A 653 -19.19 8.16 -39.51
CA ALA A 653 -17.98 8.82 -39.04
C ALA A 653 -18.24 9.61 -37.74
N VAL A 654 -17.88 9.02 -36.59
CA VAL A 654 -17.91 9.72 -35.30
C VAL A 654 -16.88 10.86 -35.32
N SER A 655 -17.35 12.08 -35.05
CA SER A 655 -16.54 13.30 -35.12
C SER A 655 -15.40 13.29 -34.09
N ASN A 656 -14.16 13.45 -34.56
CA ASN A 656 -12.93 13.34 -33.74
C ASN A 656 -12.67 14.59 -32.87
N THR A 657 -13.58 14.84 -31.92
CA THR A 657 -13.57 15.94 -30.95
C THR A 657 -12.71 15.56 -29.73
N GLN A 658 -11.42 15.32 -29.98
CA GLN A 658 -10.38 15.12 -28.97
C GLN A 658 -10.55 16.10 -27.79
N PRO A 659 -10.65 15.61 -26.53
CA PRO A 659 -10.88 16.45 -25.36
C PRO A 659 -9.86 17.57 -25.22
N VAL A 660 -10.33 18.75 -24.82
CA VAL A 660 -9.46 19.88 -24.48
C VAL A 660 -8.98 19.68 -23.04
N LEU A 661 -7.75 19.18 -22.88
CA LEU A 661 -7.07 19.15 -21.59
C LEU A 661 -6.88 20.59 -21.11
N GLN A 662 -7.61 20.96 -20.07
CA GLN A 662 -7.56 22.30 -19.47
C GLN A 662 -6.34 22.38 -18.54
N TYR A 663 -5.22 22.87 -19.06
CA TYR A 663 -4.05 23.19 -18.25
C TYR A 663 -4.36 24.34 -17.29
N GLY A 664 -4.30 24.06 -16.00
CA GLY A 664 -4.42 25.02 -14.91
C GLY A 664 -4.00 24.36 -13.60
N ASN A 665 -3.22 25.06 -12.78
CA ASN A 665 -2.84 24.56 -11.46
C ASN A 665 -4.03 24.71 -10.50
N PRO A 666 -4.58 23.62 -9.91
CA PRO A 666 -5.73 23.71 -9.01
C PRO A 666 -5.43 24.46 -7.69
N TYR A 667 -4.16 24.77 -7.41
CA TYR A 667 -3.73 25.58 -6.26
C TYR A 667 -3.35 27.02 -6.62
N ALA A 668 -3.54 27.46 -7.88
CA ALA A 668 -3.42 28.87 -8.23
C ALA A 668 -4.65 29.63 -7.74
N THR A 669 -4.50 30.40 -6.66
CA THR A 669 -5.54 31.35 -6.21
C THR A 669 -5.87 32.33 -7.35
N PRO A 670 -7.16 32.54 -7.69
CA PRO A 670 -7.54 33.46 -8.75
C PRO A 670 -6.99 34.87 -8.54
N GLU A 671 -6.65 35.55 -9.64
CA GLU A 671 -6.12 36.92 -9.60
C GLU A 671 -7.13 37.86 -8.91
N THR A 672 -6.80 38.31 -7.70
CA THR A 672 -7.60 39.28 -6.95
C THR A 672 -7.61 40.59 -7.72
N ARG A 673 -8.69 40.82 -8.47
CA ARG A 673 -8.91 42.06 -9.20
C ARG A 673 -8.85 43.25 -8.25
N ASP A 674 -7.85 44.11 -8.45
CA ASP A 674 -7.71 45.36 -7.69
C ASP A 674 -8.98 46.22 -7.84
N GLY A 675 -9.45 46.72 -6.71
CA GLY A 675 -10.83 47.19 -6.54
C GLY A 675 -11.26 47.11 -5.08
N ALA A 676 -11.08 48.22 -4.37
CA ALA A 676 -11.65 48.42 -3.03
C ALA A 676 -13.18 48.41 -3.04
N ASP A 677 -13.76 48.31 -1.84
CA ASP A 677 -15.20 48.38 -1.52
C ASP A 677 -16.08 47.23 -2.06
N GLY A 678 -16.24 46.18 -1.23
CA GLY A 678 -17.15 45.06 -1.51
C GLY A 678 -17.20 44.01 -0.40
N ALA A 679 -17.99 44.26 0.65
CA ALA A 679 -18.17 43.27 1.73
C ALA A 679 -18.97 42.04 1.23
N PHE A 680 -18.40 40.84 1.38
CA PHE A 680 -19.08 39.59 1.01
C PHE A 680 -20.24 39.27 1.95
N TYR A 681 -21.42 39.03 1.37
CA TYR A 681 -22.64 38.67 2.10
C TYR A 681 -22.67 37.15 2.37
N PRO A 682 -22.77 36.69 3.63
CA PRO A 682 -22.56 35.27 3.98
C PRO A 682 -23.84 34.42 3.88
N ASP A 683 -24.44 34.31 2.69
CA ASP A 683 -25.69 33.54 2.47
C ASP A 683 -25.70 32.55 1.29
N GLU A 684 -24.72 32.58 0.37
CA GLU A 684 -24.74 31.68 -0.81
C GLU A 684 -24.22 30.25 -0.56
N ILE A 685 -23.79 29.91 0.66
CA ILE A 685 -23.23 28.59 1.02
C ILE A 685 -24.34 27.52 1.26
N GLN A 686 -25.36 27.47 0.39
CA GLN A 686 -26.45 26.48 0.45
C GLN A 686 -26.91 25.96 -0.93
N ARG A 687 -26.02 25.32 -1.69
CA ARG A 687 -26.41 24.39 -2.77
C ARG A 687 -25.48 23.17 -2.85
N PRO A 688 -25.94 21.97 -2.45
CA PRO A 688 -25.18 20.74 -2.68
C PRO A 688 -24.96 20.48 -4.18
N PRO A 689 -23.80 19.98 -4.61
CA PRO A 689 -23.55 19.67 -6.01
C PRO A 689 -24.49 18.58 -6.52
N VAL A 690 -25.07 18.81 -7.70
CA VAL A 690 -25.99 17.86 -8.36
C VAL A 690 -25.23 16.58 -8.71
N ARG A 691 -25.73 15.43 -8.26
CA ARG A 691 -25.22 14.12 -8.67
C ARG A 691 -25.43 13.92 -10.17
N VAL A 692 -24.33 13.85 -10.93
CA VAL A 692 -24.36 13.24 -12.27
C VAL A 692 -24.54 11.73 -12.08
N PRO A 693 -25.45 11.05 -12.82
CA PRO A 693 -25.70 9.63 -12.63
C PRO A 693 -24.47 8.74 -12.86
N SER A 694 -24.39 7.66 -12.09
CA SER A 694 -23.39 6.60 -12.28
C SER A 694 -23.53 5.99 -13.67
N TRP A 695 -22.45 6.01 -14.45
CA TRP A 695 -22.34 5.17 -15.65
C TRP A 695 -22.20 3.73 -15.19
N GLY A 696 -23.19 2.90 -15.52
CA GLY A 696 -23.25 1.51 -15.08
C GLY A 696 -22.68 0.56 -16.11
N LEU A 697 -22.00 -0.47 -15.59
CA LEU A 697 -21.86 -1.82 -16.14
C LEU A 697 -21.13 -2.00 -17.48
N GLU A 698 -20.13 -2.91 -17.44
CA GLU A 698 -19.50 -3.59 -18.58
C GLU A 698 -18.84 -2.72 -19.68
N ASP A 699 -17.56 -2.41 -19.44
CA ASP A 699 -16.58 -2.37 -20.53
C ASP A 699 -15.34 -3.19 -20.08
N ASN A 700 -15.28 -4.45 -20.51
CA ASN A 700 -14.24 -5.40 -20.08
C ASN A 700 -12.96 -5.18 -20.90
N VAL A 701 -12.02 -4.39 -20.38
CA VAL A 701 -10.76 -4.05 -21.05
C VAL A 701 -9.82 -5.26 -21.15
N VAL A 702 -9.98 -6.06 -22.21
CA VAL A 702 -9.10 -7.19 -22.53
C VAL A 702 -7.78 -6.67 -23.10
N CYS A 703 -6.72 -6.66 -22.27
CA CYS A 703 -5.39 -6.24 -22.68
C CYS A 703 -4.63 -7.36 -23.42
N SER A 704 -4.95 -7.57 -24.71
CA SER A 704 -4.33 -8.60 -25.55
C SER A 704 -2.94 -8.16 -26.07
N GLN A 705 -1.87 -8.51 -25.36
CA GLN A 705 -0.50 -8.38 -25.90
C GLN A 705 -0.15 -9.58 -26.81
N PRO A 706 0.37 -9.36 -28.04
CA PRO A 706 0.79 -10.46 -28.92
C PRO A 706 1.98 -11.24 -28.36
N ALA A 707 1.88 -12.57 -28.34
CA ALA A 707 2.99 -13.44 -27.93
C ALA A 707 4.17 -13.32 -28.91
N ARG A 708 5.36 -12.98 -28.38
CA ARG A 708 6.58 -12.76 -29.16
C ARG A 708 7.25 -14.10 -29.46
N ASN A 709 6.85 -14.76 -30.56
CA ASN A 709 7.35 -16.07 -30.96
C ASN A 709 8.88 -16.05 -31.16
N LEU A 710 9.60 -16.69 -30.23
CA LEU A 710 11.05 -16.89 -30.30
C LEU A 710 11.37 -18.15 -31.14
N SER A 711 11.13 -18.05 -32.44
CA SER A 711 11.45 -19.10 -33.42
C SER A 711 12.40 -18.52 -34.46
N ARG A 712 13.59 -19.13 -34.60
CA ARG A 712 14.59 -18.77 -35.62
C ARG A 712 14.01 -19.11 -37.01
N PRO A 713 14.00 -18.20 -37.99
CA PRO A 713 13.48 -18.51 -39.32
C PRO A 713 14.25 -19.64 -40.00
N ASP A 714 13.52 -20.57 -40.59
CA ASP A 714 14.07 -21.58 -41.51
C ASP A 714 14.61 -20.90 -42.78
N GLY A 715 15.70 -21.43 -43.37
CA GLY A 715 16.16 -21.03 -44.71
C GLY A 715 17.56 -20.44 -44.83
N LEU A 716 18.55 -20.97 -44.11
CA LEU A 716 19.97 -20.87 -44.50
C LEU A 716 20.58 -22.28 -44.43
N GLU A 717 21.03 -22.78 -45.57
CA GLU A 717 21.63 -24.11 -45.74
C GLU A 717 23.13 -24.08 -45.40
N ASP A 718 23.65 -25.14 -44.79
CA ASP A 718 25.09 -25.32 -44.55
C ASP A 718 25.82 -25.65 -45.87
N PRO A 719 26.88 -24.92 -46.25
CA PRO A 719 27.80 -25.33 -47.32
C PRO A 719 28.68 -26.49 -46.85
N GLU A 720 28.73 -27.58 -47.62
CA GLU A 720 29.41 -28.82 -47.23
C GLU A 720 30.95 -28.74 -47.17
N ASP A 721 31.55 -29.69 -46.43
CA ASP A 721 32.99 -29.95 -46.26
C ASP A 721 33.83 -29.80 -47.56
N SER A 722 34.75 -28.82 -47.61
CA SER A 722 35.89 -28.84 -48.53
C SER A 722 37.19 -29.21 -47.78
N LYS A 723 37.59 -30.48 -47.82
CA LYS A 723 38.85 -30.97 -47.25
C LYS A 723 39.93 -31.02 -48.33
N GLU A 724 41.02 -30.28 -48.13
CA GLU A 724 42.30 -30.52 -48.81
C GLU A 724 43.46 -30.42 -47.80
N ASP A 725 44.56 -31.11 -48.09
CA ASP A 725 45.56 -31.54 -47.11
C ASP A 725 46.84 -30.67 -47.02
N GLU A 726 47.60 -30.91 -45.94
CA GLU A 726 49.07 -30.91 -45.89
C GLU A 726 49.84 -29.68 -46.43
N LYS A 727 50.29 -28.82 -45.49
CA LYS A 727 51.73 -28.47 -45.38
C LYS A 727 52.13 -27.73 -44.10
N VAL A 728 53.19 -28.26 -43.47
CA VAL A 728 54.01 -27.65 -42.40
C VAL A 728 55.42 -27.54 -42.98
N PRO A 729 56.09 -26.36 -42.99
CA PRO A 729 56.98 -26.03 -41.87
C PRO A 729 57.29 -24.52 -41.56
N THR A 730 57.22 -24.20 -40.26
CA THR A 730 58.32 -23.57 -39.46
C THR A 730 58.81 -22.12 -39.68
N ALA A 731 58.55 -21.30 -38.65
CA ALA A 731 59.35 -20.19 -38.08
C ALA A 731 59.46 -18.82 -38.84
N PRO A 732 59.84 -17.71 -38.16
CA PRO A 732 60.10 -17.53 -36.71
C PRO A 732 59.16 -16.53 -36.00
N ASP A 733 59.35 -16.34 -34.69
CA ASP A 733 58.45 -15.61 -33.78
C ASP A 733 58.32 -14.08 -34.04
N PRO A 734 57.11 -13.49 -33.87
CA PRO A 734 56.92 -12.05 -33.84
C PRO A 734 57.28 -11.43 -32.46
N PRO A 735 57.71 -10.16 -32.40
CA PRO A 735 58.21 -9.55 -31.17
C PRO A 735 57.11 -9.22 -30.15
N SER A 736 57.45 -9.35 -28.86
CA SER A 736 56.54 -9.09 -27.74
C SER A 736 56.12 -7.61 -27.65
N GLN A 737 54.90 -7.29 -28.08
CA GLN A 737 54.24 -6.03 -27.73
C GLN A 737 53.58 -6.12 -26.36
N HIS A 738 53.69 -5.05 -25.57
CA HIS A 738 53.22 -5.02 -24.19
C HIS A 738 51.69 -5.11 -24.11
N LEU A 739 51.20 -6.08 -23.35
CA LEU A 739 49.80 -6.18 -22.92
C LEU A 739 49.42 -5.03 -21.97
N ARG A 740 49.17 -3.84 -22.51
CA ARG A 740 48.45 -2.77 -21.80
C ARG A 740 46.96 -3.08 -21.90
N GLY A 741 46.44 -3.84 -20.95
CA GLY A 741 45.02 -4.17 -20.87
C GLY A 741 44.16 -2.92 -20.67
N HIS A 742 43.59 -2.40 -21.75
CA HIS A 742 42.43 -1.52 -21.66
C HIS A 742 41.18 -2.36 -21.40
N GLY A 743 40.21 -1.78 -20.69
CA GLY A 743 38.93 -2.42 -20.43
C GLY A 743 38.18 -2.78 -21.71
N THR A 744 37.18 -3.66 -21.58
CA THR A 744 36.40 -4.25 -22.69
C THR A 744 35.61 -3.20 -23.48
N GLY A 745 36.27 -2.54 -24.44
CA GLY A 745 35.63 -1.66 -25.43
C GLY A 745 34.88 -2.45 -26.51
N PHE A 746 33.90 -1.81 -27.14
CA PHE A 746 33.11 -2.41 -28.22
C PHE A 746 33.92 -2.51 -29.53
N CYS A 747 34.52 -3.67 -29.78
CA CYS A 747 35.17 -3.95 -31.05
C CYS A 747 34.14 -4.07 -32.18
N PHE A 748 34.03 -3.05 -33.03
CA PHE A 748 33.23 -3.10 -34.26
C PHE A 748 34.05 -3.71 -35.40
N ASP A 749 33.51 -4.74 -36.06
CA ASP A 749 34.13 -5.37 -37.23
C ASP A 749 34.18 -4.39 -38.43
N PRO A 750 35.37 -4.07 -38.98
CA PRO A 750 35.49 -3.13 -40.09
C PRO A 750 34.95 -3.61 -41.45
N SER A 751 34.54 -4.87 -41.58
CA SER A 751 34.20 -5.49 -42.88
C SER A 751 32.88 -5.04 -43.51
N PHE A 752 32.02 -4.30 -42.80
CA PHE A 752 30.75 -3.81 -43.31
C PHE A 752 30.87 -2.39 -43.89
N ASP A 753 31.11 -2.31 -45.21
CA ASP A 753 31.25 -1.07 -45.99
C ASP A 753 29.88 -0.40 -46.28
N VAL A 754 29.09 -0.16 -45.22
CA VAL A 754 27.74 0.41 -45.26
C VAL A 754 27.60 1.42 -44.12
N GLN A 755 27.37 2.70 -44.45
CA GLN A 755 27.18 3.87 -43.56
C GLN A 755 27.22 3.60 -42.03
N LYS A 756 28.30 4.04 -41.37
CA LYS A 756 28.45 4.00 -39.90
C LYS A 756 27.36 4.85 -39.25
N LYS A 757 26.30 4.22 -38.73
CA LYS A 757 25.20 4.87 -38.02
C LYS A 757 25.30 4.58 -36.52
N CYS A 758 25.25 5.62 -35.69
CA CYS A 758 25.16 5.45 -34.24
C CYS A 758 23.82 4.81 -33.87
N PRO A 759 23.80 3.67 -33.15
CA PRO A 759 22.56 2.98 -32.79
C PRO A 759 21.76 3.71 -31.70
N LEU A 760 22.36 4.70 -31.01
CA LEU A 760 21.78 5.35 -29.83
C LEU A 760 21.13 6.71 -30.11
N CYS A 761 21.58 7.44 -31.14
CA CYS A 761 21.02 8.75 -31.52
C CYS A 761 20.70 8.89 -33.02
N GLU A 762 20.76 7.78 -33.77
CA GLU A 762 20.56 7.71 -35.23
C GLU A 762 21.53 8.53 -36.11
N LEU A 763 22.50 9.23 -35.52
CA LEU A 763 23.47 10.05 -36.25
C LEU A 763 24.30 9.20 -37.22
N MET A 764 24.29 9.59 -38.50
CA MET A 764 25.02 8.90 -39.57
C MET A 764 26.34 9.61 -39.87
N PHE A 765 27.42 8.83 -39.89
CA PHE A 765 28.77 9.26 -40.21
C PHE A 765 29.15 8.84 -41.64
N PRO A 766 30.06 9.57 -42.31
CA PRO A 766 30.66 9.11 -43.56
C PRO A 766 31.29 7.72 -43.43
N PRO A 767 31.31 6.86 -44.47
CA PRO A 767 31.97 5.55 -44.40
C PRO A 767 33.44 5.66 -43.96
N ASN A 768 34.16 6.63 -44.53
CA ASN A 768 35.57 6.93 -44.25
C ASN A 768 35.77 7.73 -42.95
N TYR A 769 34.78 7.83 -42.06
CA TYR A 769 34.94 8.50 -40.77
C TYR A 769 35.81 7.66 -39.84
N ASP A 770 36.71 8.35 -39.13
CA ASP A 770 37.67 7.76 -38.19
C ASP A 770 36.95 6.86 -37.18
N GLN A 771 37.41 5.62 -37.08
CA GLN A 771 36.80 4.60 -36.22
C GLN A 771 36.89 5.01 -34.75
N SER A 772 38.01 5.58 -34.32
CA SER A 772 38.20 6.03 -32.94
C SER A 772 37.24 7.18 -32.58
N LYS A 773 36.96 8.07 -33.54
CA LYS A 773 35.97 9.16 -33.40
C LYS A 773 34.53 8.66 -33.40
N PHE A 774 34.24 7.55 -34.08
CA PHE A 774 32.93 6.91 -34.04
C PHE A 774 32.70 6.20 -32.70
N GLU A 775 33.71 5.48 -32.20
CA GLU A 775 33.68 4.80 -30.90
C GLU A 775 33.58 5.81 -29.74
N GLU A 776 34.41 6.86 -29.72
CA GLU A 776 34.33 7.98 -28.76
C GLU A 776 32.93 8.62 -28.73
N HIS A 777 32.26 8.75 -29.88
CA HIS A 777 30.88 9.22 -29.95
C HIS A 777 29.88 8.19 -29.40
N VAL A 778 29.99 6.90 -29.73
CA VAL A 778 29.09 5.87 -29.21
C VAL A 778 29.24 5.73 -27.69
N GLU A 779 30.47 5.76 -27.17
CA GLU A 779 30.76 5.75 -25.73
C GLU A 779 30.21 6.99 -25.01
N SER A 780 30.19 8.17 -25.65
CA SER A 780 29.67 9.41 -25.05
C SER A 780 28.18 9.37 -24.66
N HIS A 781 27.43 8.36 -25.10
CA HIS A 781 26.04 8.12 -24.67
C HIS A 781 25.91 7.32 -23.37
N TRP A 782 26.95 6.59 -22.95
CA TRP A 782 26.90 5.71 -21.79
C TRP A 782 27.12 6.51 -20.49
N LYS A 783 26.44 6.10 -19.42
CA LYS A 783 26.64 6.69 -18.08
C LYS A 783 27.86 6.03 -17.45
N VAL A 784 29.01 6.70 -17.50
CA VAL A 784 30.26 6.18 -16.91
C VAL A 784 30.38 6.64 -15.46
N CYS A 785 30.59 5.70 -14.53
CA CYS A 785 30.86 6.04 -13.14
C CYS A 785 32.25 6.69 -13.01
N PRO A 786 32.37 7.93 -12.48
CA PRO A 786 33.66 8.64 -12.41
C PRO A 786 34.65 8.05 -11.39
N MET A 787 34.22 7.10 -10.55
CA MET A 787 35.03 6.51 -9.49
C MET A 787 35.67 5.17 -9.87
N CYS A 788 35.07 4.42 -10.79
CA CYS A 788 35.52 3.07 -11.20
C CYS A 788 35.57 2.86 -12.72
N SER A 789 35.09 3.82 -13.52
CA SER A 789 34.94 3.74 -14.97
C SER A 789 33.98 2.64 -15.48
N GLU A 790 33.12 2.10 -14.61
CA GLU A 790 32.05 1.17 -15.01
C GLU A 790 31.02 1.89 -15.89
N GLN A 791 30.68 1.29 -17.04
CA GLN A 791 29.80 1.87 -18.06
C GLN A 791 28.39 1.30 -17.93
N PHE A 792 27.41 2.19 -17.75
CA PHE A 792 25.99 1.82 -17.66
C PHE A 792 25.24 2.28 -18.93
N PRO A 793 24.26 1.49 -19.42
CA PRO A 793 23.45 1.85 -20.59
C PRO A 793 22.79 3.25 -20.48
N PRO A 794 22.52 3.95 -21.60
CA PRO A 794 21.93 5.29 -21.57
C PRO A 794 20.54 5.33 -20.89
N ASP A 795 19.79 4.23 -21.00
CA ASP A 795 18.46 4.00 -20.43
C ASP A 795 18.50 3.39 -19.01
N TYR A 796 19.68 3.11 -18.45
CA TYR A 796 19.82 2.57 -17.10
C TYR A 796 19.28 3.53 -16.04
N ASP A 797 18.62 2.97 -15.01
CA ASP A 797 17.92 3.77 -14.00
C ASP A 797 18.85 4.76 -13.29
N GLN A 798 18.41 6.02 -13.23
CA GLN A 798 19.21 7.11 -12.72
C GLN A 798 19.47 7.00 -11.21
N GLN A 799 18.49 6.55 -10.44
CA GLN A 799 18.63 6.39 -8.98
C GLN A 799 19.52 5.20 -8.62
N VAL A 800 19.54 4.14 -9.44
CA VAL A 800 20.46 3.02 -9.27
C VAL A 800 21.89 3.41 -9.65
N PHE A 801 22.09 4.17 -10.74
CA PHE A 801 23.39 4.71 -11.11
C PHE A 801 23.96 5.65 -10.04
N GLU A 802 23.16 6.63 -9.57
CA GLU A 802 23.57 7.55 -8.51
C GLU A 802 23.89 6.82 -7.21
N ARG A 803 23.11 5.79 -6.84
CA ARG A 803 23.40 4.93 -5.68
C ARG A 803 24.71 4.15 -5.83
N HIS A 804 25.02 3.63 -7.02
CA HIS A 804 26.30 2.99 -7.30
C HIS A 804 27.45 3.99 -7.12
N VAL A 805 27.36 5.19 -7.71
CA VAL A 805 28.36 6.27 -7.52
C VAL A 805 28.53 6.61 -6.02
N GLN A 806 27.43 6.65 -5.25
CA GLN A 806 27.45 6.93 -3.83
C GLN A 806 28.25 5.88 -3.02
N THR A 807 28.17 4.59 -3.36
CA THR A 807 28.91 3.53 -2.61
C THR A 807 30.43 3.65 -2.66
N HIS A 808 30.98 4.38 -3.64
CA HIS A 808 32.41 4.70 -3.69
C HIS A 808 32.83 5.79 -2.68
N PHE A 809 31.89 6.58 -2.16
CA PHE A 809 32.14 7.50 -1.06
C PHE A 809 32.00 6.81 0.31
N ASP A 810 31.05 5.86 0.44
CA ASP A 810 30.82 5.11 1.68
C ASP A 810 32.06 4.29 2.13
N GLN A 811 32.87 3.82 1.18
CA GLN A 811 34.15 3.15 1.48
C GLN A 811 35.34 4.13 1.63
N ASN A 812 35.22 5.35 1.13
CA ASN A 812 36.26 6.38 1.22
C ASN A 812 36.12 7.27 2.47
N VAL A 813 35.66 6.68 3.58
CA VAL A 813 36.03 7.15 4.92
C VAL A 813 37.51 6.81 5.15
N LEU A 814 38.38 7.54 4.44
CA LEU A 814 39.82 7.40 4.56
C LEU A 814 40.25 7.82 5.96
N ASN A 815 40.80 6.86 6.71
CA ASN A 815 41.47 7.15 7.98
C ASN A 815 42.64 8.11 7.71
N PHE A 816 42.55 9.31 8.26
CA PHE A 816 43.72 10.16 8.47
C PHE A 816 44.44 9.66 9.73
N ASP A 817 45.56 8.95 9.54
CA ASP A 817 46.63 8.80 10.54
C ASP A 817 47.42 10.13 10.70
#